data_AF-A0ABD3WNN2-F1
#
_entry.id   AF-A0ABD3WNN2-F1
#
_cell.length_a   1.000
_cell.length_b   1.000
_cell.length_c   1.000
_cell.angle_alpha   90.00
_cell.angle_beta   90.00
_cell.angle_gamma   90.00
#
_symmetry.space_group_name_H-M   'P 1'
#
loop_
_entity.id
_entity.type
_entity.pdbx_description
1 polymer ?
#
loop_
_entity_poly.entity_id
_entity_poly.type
_entity_poly.pdbx_seq_one_letter_code
_entity_poly.pdbx_strand_id
1 'polypeptide(L)'
;MSAIVEIPSVNSAVQKLQELGDRMRSADFGFHDKDVSNIDSITEALLELEKQRLKIHEELETETIRASIKRHCLQFLPQEVKKEISAAVKSARESNAEALNNLRNQLAQITQNIAYLEKRHKELDEENAILHPERELIREQHEEIISQLNRRMAEKASMQIMLNETRDNVRQTNQDIVDLEDGILQLKEDLIHERTEARQEKKKLKKAKFDTEEKAKVQKEQNIEKKKELDVLHDRKVDSEAKLDMLRKSLRRYETSKAKLEGEERNLNAQIHKQMKHNEELRKKGLSIQNEDMKLQLQFEEDERRLKEKIQQLQQEITNETSRKAELSKDKFALQEELEKRLEIKKADFERVEQANDELQKEKQNLGQKAEEMGRLRAENTDMEEQMERLAESHKVIIAQLNTQIEDYREQLLKERKERMVAQEQKSSLSKELEDFKTDNQNKLQSLNKLVTEGKIEHMELANEGTKLQKELKEDESDIKILEEELENAQKNYQISFTTLQTKVETMEREIIEMEHEIGQKKQDIEIKTPGFEELEKNFEARTAAYEKLKKDIVDLKGKKQTLSDVINKTKSEKERTEGPLVQVKVDLKRKREEAIFQLKRHGNETADIEKEIFVEGCKLKTVMEENQKLRNACIKTEEEINDLKKQMENNEQYKVRLIKTLEEIKDELTKRWNEDVELQETFSERDQLVVTGLGELLDKTEKREAKINQITQKLETELQYLGNFLENLASRRPKDSYLSQCRTPTPSLPPTPDSRERKRSVSTSSRLSRLSQREQLDNQIELKGRKSAAESRSSHPRTSSSTRSVTISEKTEVLGEN
;
A
#
# COMPACT_ATOMS: atom_id res chain seq x y z
N MET A 1 -126.64 -67.83 44.68
CA MET A 1 -127.48 -69.03 44.87
C MET A 1 -128.62 -68.63 45.79
N SER A 2 -129.70 -68.09 45.21
CA SER A 2 -130.94 -67.81 45.93
C SER A 2 -132.02 -68.69 45.32
N ALA A 3 -132.66 -69.50 46.15
CA ALA A 3 -133.70 -70.43 45.75
C ALA A 3 -134.94 -69.63 45.33
N ILE A 4 -135.42 -69.87 44.10
CA ILE A 4 -136.77 -69.48 43.70
C ILE A 4 -137.73 -70.27 44.59
N VAL A 5 -138.17 -69.66 45.68
CA VAL A 5 -139.26 -70.20 46.50
C VAL A 5 -140.54 -69.95 45.72
N GLU A 6 -140.92 -70.90 44.87
CA GLU A 6 -142.30 -70.99 44.40
C GLU A 6 -143.19 -71.13 45.63
N ILE A 7 -144.11 -70.19 45.85
CA ILE A 7 -145.02 -70.28 46.99
C ILE A 7 -146.08 -71.33 46.60
N PRO A 8 -146.09 -72.53 47.21
CA PRO A 8 -146.94 -73.63 46.77
C PRO A 8 -148.43 -73.31 46.89
N SER A 9 -148.80 -72.33 47.72
CA SER A 9 -150.19 -71.92 47.91
C SER A 9 -150.80 -71.25 46.68
N VAL A 10 -150.03 -70.52 45.87
CA VAL A 10 -150.55 -69.83 44.66
C VAL A 10 -150.74 -70.83 43.53
N ASN A 11 -149.74 -71.71 43.30
CA ASN A 11 -149.85 -72.80 42.33
C ASN A 11 -150.97 -73.78 42.73
N SER A 12 -151.12 -74.10 44.02
CA SER A 12 -152.24 -74.92 44.49
C SER A 12 -153.61 -74.22 44.32
N ALA A 13 -153.68 -72.89 44.46
CA ALA A 13 -154.91 -72.13 44.22
C ALA A 13 -155.29 -72.09 42.74
N VAL A 14 -154.31 -71.87 41.85
CA VAL A 14 -154.49 -71.93 40.38
C VAL A 14 -154.95 -73.32 39.95
N GLN A 15 -154.31 -74.37 40.47
CA GLN A 15 -154.64 -75.76 40.15
C GLN A 15 -156.04 -76.14 40.66
N LYS A 16 -156.43 -75.68 41.86
CA LYS A 16 -157.80 -75.85 42.38
C LYS A 16 -158.85 -75.05 41.62
N LEU A 17 -158.51 -73.86 41.12
CA LEU A 17 -159.40 -73.04 40.28
C LEU A 17 -159.56 -73.66 38.90
N GLN A 18 -158.51 -74.24 38.32
CA GLN A 18 -158.57 -75.03 37.09
C GLN A 18 -159.41 -76.30 37.28
N GLU A 19 -159.18 -77.07 38.35
CA GLU A 19 -160.01 -78.23 38.69
C GLU A 19 -161.48 -77.85 38.93
N LEU A 20 -161.74 -76.69 39.53
CA LEU A 20 -163.08 -76.16 39.72
C LEU A 20 -163.70 -75.75 38.37
N GLY A 21 -162.95 -75.08 37.50
CA GLY A 21 -163.36 -74.74 36.14
C GLY A 21 -163.67 -76.00 35.31
N ASP A 22 -162.85 -77.04 35.40
CA ASP A 22 -163.03 -78.32 34.72
C ASP A 22 -164.25 -79.08 35.25
N ARG A 23 -164.49 -79.04 36.57
CA ARG A 23 -165.72 -79.58 37.18
C ARG A 23 -166.97 -78.81 36.78
N MET A 24 -166.87 -77.49 36.60
CA MET A 24 -168.00 -76.67 36.13
C MET A 24 -168.34 -76.90 34.66
N ARG A 25 -167.39 -77.40 33.85
CA ARG A 25 -167.62 -77.82 32.45
C ARG A 25 -168.21 -79.24 32.31
N SER A 26 -168.29 -80.02 33.39
CA SER A 26 -168.86 -81.36 33.41
C SER A 26 -170.40 -81.33 33.35
N ALA A 27 -170.99 -82.20 32.51
CA ALA A 27 -172.42 -82.23 32.18
C ALA A 27 -173.35 -82.59 33.36
N ASP A 28 -172.80 -82.95 34.52
CA ASP A 28 -173.57 -83.36 35.71
C ASP A 28 -174.08 -82.18 36.56
N PHE A 29 -173.64 -80.93 36.32
CA PHE A 29 -173.89 -79.80 37.27
C PHE A 29 -174.52 -78.50 36.71
N GLY A 30 -174.79 -78.37 35.41
CA GLY A 30 -175.70 -77.31 34.87
C GLY A 30 -175.28 -75.83 34.99
N PHE A 31 -173.98 -75.49 35.05
CA PHE A 31 -173.49 -74.11 35.16
C PHE A 31 -173.52 -73.32 33.83
N HIS A 32 -173.57 -71.98 33.90
CA HIS A 32 -173.58 -71.08 32.73
C HIS A 32 -172.14 -70.65 32.33
N ASP A 33 -171.88 -70.47 31.02
CA ASP A 33 -170.53 -70.15 30.48
C ASP A 33 -169.87 -68.88 31.07
N LYS A 34 -170.65 -67.91 31.53
CA LYS A 34 -170.13 -66.70 32.20
C LYS A 34 -169.37 -67.01 33.49
N ASP A 35 -169.83 -68.01 34.24
CA ASP A 35 -169.23 -68.34 35.54
C ASP A 35 -167.89 -69.08 35.35
N VAL A 36 -167.78 -69.85 34.27
CA VAL A 36 -166.53 -70.51 33.86
C VAL A 36 -165.50 -69.48 33.37
N SER A 37 -165.92 -68.50 32.57
CA SER A 37 -165.06 -67.41 32.08
C SER A 37 -164.52 -66.51 33.20
N ASN A 38 -165.28 -66.32 34.28
CA ASN A 38 -164.82 -65.59 35.47
C ASN A 38 -163.70 -66.33 36.20
N ILE A 39 -163.76 -67.66 36.31
CA ILE A 39 -162.69 -68.47 36.91
C ILE A 39 -161.43 -68.43 36.04
N ASP A 40 -161.56 -68.52 34.73
CA ASP A 40 -160.43 -68.41 33.80
C ASP A 40 -159.75 -67.03 33.94
N SER A 41 -160.52 -65.95 34.06
CA SER A 41 -160.00 -64.57 34.26
C SER A 41 -159.27 -64.41 35.61
N ILE A 42 -159.80 -65.00 36.69
CA ILE A 42 -159.14 -64.99 38.02
C ILE A 42 -157.82 -65.77 37.96
N THR A 43 -157.81 -66.89 37.25
CA THR A 43 -156.63 -67.73 37.07
C THR A 43 -155.53 -66.99 36.29
N GLU A 44 -155.90 -66.27 35.23
CA GLU A 44 -154.98 -65.48 34.42
C GLU A 44 -154.40 -64.28 35.20
N ALA A 45 -155.22 -63.59 36.01
CA ALA A 45 -154.76 -62.51 36.88
C ALA A 45 -153.77 -62.99 37.97
N LEU A 46 -153.98 -64.20 38.51
CA LEU A 46 -153.05 -64.81 39.48
C LEU A 46 -151.70 -65.18 38.83
N LEU A 47 -151.72 -65.66 37.58
CA LEU A 47 -150.49 -65.95 36.82
C LEU A 47 -149.69 -64.67 36.51
N GLU A 48 -150.36 -63.58 36.14
CA GLU A 48 -149.68 -62.31 35.86
C GLU A 48 -149.09 -61.67 37.14
N LEU A 49 -149.77 -61.80 38.28
CA LEU A 49 -149.25 -61.37 39.59
C LEU A 49 -147.98 -62.14 40.00
N GLU A 50 -147.96 -63.46 39.81
CA GLU A 50 -146.79 -64.29 40.11
C GLU A 50 -145.60 -63.93 39.19
N LYS A 51 -145.87 -63.63 37.92
CA LYS A 51 -144.86 -63.17 36.96
C LYS A 51 -144.26 -61.82 37.34
N GLN A 52 -145.06 -60.85 37.78
CA GLN A 52 -144.55 -59.56 38.26
C GLN A 52 -143.73 -59.70 39.54
N ARG A 53 -144.13 -60.59 40.46
CA ARG A 53 -143.39 -60.89 41.68
C ARG A 53 -141.98 -61.42 41.37
N LEU A 54 -141.88 -62.38 40.45
CA LEU A 54 -140.59 -62.95 40.02
C LEU A 54 -139.67 -61.87 39.45
N LYS A 55 -140.20 -60.99 38.59
CA LYS A 55 -139.44 -59.89 38.00
C LYS A 55 -138.88 -58.91 39.04
N ILE A 56 -139.70 -58.49 40.01
CA ILE A 56 -139.24 -57.60 41.08
C ILE A 56 -138.15 -58.26 41.92
N HIS A 57 -138.28 -59.56 42.18
CA HIS A 57 -137.29 -60.29 42.97
C HIS A 57 -135.94 -60.42 42.27
N GLU A 58 -135.94 -60.66 40.95
CA GLU A 58 -134.70 -60.62 40.14
C GLU A 58 -134.05 -59.23 40.15
N GLU A 59 -134.83 -58.16 39.96
CA GLU A 59 -134.30 -56.79 39.99
C GLU A 59 -133.67 -56.46 41.36
N LEU A 60 -134.34 -56.82 42.46
CA LEU A 60 -133.83 -56.64 43.82
C LEU A 60 -132.57 -57.45 44.10
N GLU A 61 -132.48 -58.69 43.61
CA GLU A 61 -131.28 -59.52 43.78
C GLU A 61 -130.09 -58.92 43.01
N THR A 62 -130.31 -58.45 41.77
CA THR A 62 -129.24 -57.82 41.00
C THR A 62 -128.73 -56.51 41.62
N GLU A 63 -129.61 -55.69 42.19
CA GLU A 63 -129.21 -54.47 42.90
C GLU A 63 -128.52 -54.79 44.24
N THR A 64 -128.98 -55.81 44.96
CA THR A 64 -128.35 -56.24 46.21
C THR A 64 -126.93 -56.75 45.98
N ILE A 65 -126.71 -57.53 44.90
CA ILE A 65 -125.38 -57.99 44.49
C ILE A 65 -124.50 -56.81 44.06
N ARG A 66 -125.01 -55.89 43.23
CA ARG A 66 -124.26 -54.68 42.82
C ARG A 66 -123.88 -53.80 44.01
N ALA A 67 -124.79 -53.61 44.96
CA ALA A 67 -124.53 -52.85 46.18
C ALA A 67 -123.48 -53.54 47.06
N SER A 68 -123.52 -54.87 47.15
CA SER A 68 -122.52 -55.67 47.88
C SER A 68 -121.12 -55.54 47.26
N ILE A 69 -121.01 -55.67 45.93
CA ILE A 69 -119.74 -55.49 45.22
C ILE A 69 -119.19 -54.07 45.43
N LYS A 70 -120.05 -53.05 45.31
CA LYS A 70 -119.62 -51.65 45.55
C LYS A 70 -119.18 -51.41 46.99
N ARG A 71 -119.85 -51.98 47.99
CA ARG A 71 -119.43 -51.88 49.41
C ARG A 71 -118.11 -52.59 49.65
N HIS A 72 -117.90 -53.77 49.06
CA HIS A 72 -116.62 -54.47 49.12
C HIS A 72 -115.51 -53.63 48.48
N CYS A 73 -115.71 -53.12 47.26
CA CYS A 73 -114.74 -52.23 46.63
C CYS A 73 -114.45 -51.00 47.50
N LEU A 74 -115.46 -50.31 48.04
CA LEU A 74 -115.25 -49.14 48.91
C LEU A 74 -114.53 -49.47 50.22
N GLN A 75 -114.71 -50.67 50.77
CA GLN A 75 -114.04 -51.10 52.00
C GLN A 75 -112.55 -51.40 51.78
N PHE A 76 -112.17 -51.93 50.61
CA PHE A 76 -110.79 -52.35 50.32
C PHE A 76 -109.98 -51.35 49.48
N LEU A 77 -110.62 -50.44 48.74
CA LEU A 77 -109.96 -49.40 47.92
C LEU A 77 -108.96 -48.55 48.72
N PRO A 78 -109.22 -48.12 49.97
CA PRO A 78 -108.24 -47.35 50.74
C PRO A 78 -106.97 -48.15 51.06
N GLN A 79 -107.06 -49.47 51.21
CA GLN A 79 -105.91 -50.33 51.46
C GLN A 79 -105.11 -50.57 50.18
N GLU A 80 -105.79 -50.76 49.05
CA GLU A 80 -105.16 -50.93 47.74
C GLU A 80 -104.41 -49.65 47.32
N VAL A 81 -105.04 -48.48 47.47
CA VAL A 81 -104.41 -47.18 47.20
C VAL A 81 -103.21 -46.94 48.12
N LYS A 82 -103.30 -47.27 49.41
CA LYS A 82 -102.15 -47.18 50.33
C LYS A 82 -101.01 -48.12 49.92
N LYS A 83 -101.32 -49.34 49.48
CA LYS A 83 -100.31 -50.29 48.98
C LYS A 83 -99.65 -49.75 47.72
N GLU A 84 -100.42 -49.23 46.77
CA GLU A 84 -99.90 -48.66 45.52
C GLU A 84 -99.03 -47.42 45.76
N ILE A 85 -99.47 -46.49 46.62
CA ILE A 85 -98.67 -45.33 47.03
C ILE A 85 -97.38 -45.79 47.72
N SER A 86 -97.45 -46.78 48.62
CA SER A 86 -96.25 -47.29 49.29
C SER A 86 -95.28 -47.96 48.32
N ALA A 87 -95.78 -48.67 47.30
CA ALA A 87 -94.97 -49.29 46.25
C ALA A 87 -94.32 -48.23 45.35
N ALA A 88 -95.07 -47.19 44.95
CA ALA A 88 -94.54 -46.08 44.17
C ALA A 88 -93.47 -45.29 44.95
N VAL A 89 -93.70 -45.01 46.24
CA VAL A 89 -92.71 -44.34 47.11
C VAL A 89 -91.47 -45.23 47.28
N LYS A 90 -91.63 -46.54 47.44
CA LYS A 90 -90.51 -47.48 47.56
C LYS A 90 -89.69 -47.52 46.26
N SER A 91 -90.35 -47.63 45.10
CA SER A 91 -89.71 -47.60 43.79
C SER A 91 -88.98 -46.27 43.54
N ALA A 92 -89.58 -45.13 43.90
CA ALA A 92 -88.92 -43.83 43.81
C ALA A 92 -87.71 -43.72 44.74
N ARG A 93 -87.77 -44.27 45.96
CA ARG A 93 -86.63 -44.33 46.89
C ARG A 93 -85.52 -45.24 46.39
N GLU A 94 -85.86 -46.41 45.85
CA GLU A 94 -84.91 -47.35 45.25
C GLU A 94 -84.24 -46.72 44.03
N SER A 95 -85.00 -46.12 43.12
CA SER A 95 -84.48 -45.39 41.95
C SER A 95 -83.57 -44.22 42.34
N ASN A 96 -83.96 -43.44 43.36
CA ASN A 96 -83.13 -42.33 43.84
C ASN A 96 -81.85 -42.84 44.55
N ALA A 97 -81.93 -43.97 45.26
CA ALA A 97 -80.76 -44.62 45.85
C ALA A 97 -79.80 -45.16 44.78
N GLU A 98 -80.32 -45.75 43.71
CA GLU A 98 -79.53 -46.17 42.54
C GLU A 98 -78.86 -44.97 41.85
N ALA A 99 -79.60 -43.87 41.62
CA ALA A 99 -79.05 -42.65 41.04
C ALA A 99 -77.93 -42.05 41.93
N LEU A 100 -78.13 -42.00 43.25
CA LEU A 100 -77.11 -41.54 44.20
C LEU A 100 -75.89 -42.47 44.23
N ASN A 101 -76.08 -43.78 44.15
CA ASN A 101 -74.97 -44.73 44.06
C ASN A 101 -74.20 -44.61 42.74
N ASN A 102 -74.91 -44.40 41.62
CA ASN A 102 -74.26 -44.14 40.32
C ASN A 102 -73.43 -42.86 40.36
N LEU A 103 -73.96 -41.77 40.94
CA LEU A 103 -73.20 -40.53 41.12
C LEU A 103 -72.01 -40.71 42.05
N ARG A 104 -72.15 -41.46 43.16
CA ARG A 104 -71.02 -41.79 44.05
C ARG A 104 -69.94 -42.60 43.34
N ASN A 105 -70.33 -43.58 42.54
CA ASN A 105 -69.40 -44.39 41.76
C ASN A 105 -68.68 -43.56 40.70
N GLN A 106 -69.40 -42.67 40.00
CA GLN A 106 -68.80 -41.73 39.05
C GLN A 106 -67.82 -40.77 39.75
N LEU A 107 -68.18 -40.22 40.91
CA LEU A 107 -67.29 -39.37 41.70
C LEU A 107 -66.05 -40.13 42.17
N ALA A 108 -66.20 -41.38 42.63
CA ALA A 108 -65.07 -42.23 43.00
C ALA A 108 -64.15 -42.50 41.79
N GLN A 109 -64.72 -42.78 40.63
CA GLN A 109 -63.98 -43.00 39.38
C GLN A 109 -63.25 -41.73 38.93
N ILE A 110 -63.90 -40.56 38.99
CA ILE A 110 -63.27 -39.27 38.69
C ILE A 110 -62.12 -39.00 39.67
N THR A 111 -62.32 -39.26 40.97
CA THR A 111 -61.28 -39.07 42.00
C THR A 111 -60.09 -39.98 41.75
N GLN A 112 -60.33 -41.24 41.37
CA GLN A 112 -59.28 -42.18 40.99
C GLN A 112 -58.53 -41.73 39.73
N ASN A 113 -59.25 -41.21 38.73
CA ASN A 113 -58.66 -40.65 37.51
C ASN A 113 -57.81 -39.40 37.82
N ILE A 114 -58.28 -38.51 38.70
CA ILE A 114 -57.52 -37.33 39.14
C ILE A 114 -56.21 -37.79 39.80
N ALA A 115 -56.27 -38.73 40.74
CA ALA A 115 -55.07 -39.25 41.41
C ALA A 115 -54.09 -39.92 40.42
N TYR A 116 -54.61 -40.66 39.44
CA TYR A 116 -53.79 -41.25 38.37
C TYR A 116 -53.12 -40.17 37.50
N LEU A 117 -53.87 -39.15 37.08
CA LEU A 117 -53.36 -38.06 36.26
C LEU A 117 -52.36 -37.19 37.01
N GLU A 118 -52.59 -36.91 38.30
CA GLU A 118 -51.62 -36.20 39.15
C GLU A 118 -50.32 -36.98 39.30
N LYS A 119 -50.41 -38.31 39.50
CA LYS A 119 -49.24 -39.17 39.52
C LYS A 119 -48.50 -39.13 38.18
N ARG A 120 -49.24 -39.26 37.07
CA ARG A 120 -48.66 -39.23 35.73
C ARG A 120 -48.02 -37.88 35.40
N HIS A 121 -48.62 -36.78 35.85
CA HIS A 121 -48.06 -35.44 35.71
C HIS A 121 -46.75 -35.29 36.46
N LYS A 122 -46.67 -35.80 37.71
CA LYS A 122 -45.42 -35.79 38.47
C LYS A 122 -44.32 -36.62 37.80
N GLU A 123 -44.64 -37.81 37.31
CA GLU A 123 -43.69 -38.64 36.54
C GLU A 123 -43.15 -37.88 35.31
N LEU A 124 -44.03 -37.18 34.57
CA LEU A 124 -43.63 -36.38 33.40
C LEU A 124 -42.82 -35.13 33.79
N ASP A 125 -43.10 -34.49 34.93
CA ASP A 125 -42.31 -33.38 35.43
C ASP A 125 -40.91 -33.82 35.84
N GLU A 126 -40.80 -34.98 36.50
CA GLU A 126 -39.52 -35.61 36.87
C GLU A 126 -38.70 -35.97 35.61
N GLU A 127 -39.32 -36.60 34.61
CA GLU A 127 -38.70 -36.88 33.32
C GLU A 127 -38.23 -35.58 32.61
N ASN A 128 -39.09 -34.56 32.55
CA ASN A 128 -38.73 -33.28 31.93
C ASN A 128 -37.60 -32.55 32.68
N ALA A 129 -37.56 -32.66 34.02
CA ALA A 129 -36.49 -32.07 34.82
C ALA A 129 -35.12 -32.70 34.54
N ILE A 130 -35.08 -33.96 34.10
CA ILE A 130 -33.84 -34.66 33.69
C ILE A 130 -33.51 -34.38 32.22
N LEU A 131 -34.49 -34.43 31.33
CA LEU A 131 -34.27 -34.26 29.88
C LEU A 131 -33.86 -32.83 29.50
N HIS A 132 -34.33 -31.81 30.23
CA HIS A 132 -33.95 -30.42 29.96
C HIS A 132 -32.45 -30.15 30.07
N PRO A 133 -31.77 -30.47 31.19
CA PRO A 133 -30.34 -30.28 31.31
C PRO A 133 -29.54 -31.15 30.34
N GLU A 134 -29.97 -32.39 30.04
CA GLU A 134 -29.32 -33.20 28.99
C GLU A 134 -29.39 -32.53 27.62
N ARG A 135 -30.55 -31.96 27.27
CA ARG A 135 -30.73 -31.23 26.01
C ARG A 135 -29.83 -29.99 25.94
N GLU A 136 -29.75 -29.21 27.01
CA GLU A 136 -28.88 -28.02 27.04
C GLU A 136 -27.40 -28.42 27.02
N LEU A 137 -26.99 -29.50 27.69
CA LEU A 137 -25.63 -30.03 27.61
C LEU A 137 -25.26 -30.46 26.17
N ILE A 138 -26.14 -31.21 25.50
CA ILE A 138 -25.93 -31.60 24.10
C ILE A 138 -25.88 -30.37 23.19
N ARG A 139 -26.70 -29.35 23.46
CA ARG A 139 -26.69 -28.09 22.73
C ARG A 139 -25.38 -27.33 22.91
N GLU A 140 -24.88 -27.21 24.13
CA GLU A 140 -23.59 -26.59 24.43
C GLU A 140 -22.44 -27.33 23.73
N GLN A 141 -22.41 -28.66 23.80
CA GLN A 141 -21.44 -29.49 23.08
C GLN A 141 -21.53 -29.27 21.56
N HIS A 142 -22.74 -29.17 21.02
CA HIS A 142 -22.93 -28.92 19.59
C HIS A 142 -22.45 -27.53 19.18
N GLU A 143 -22.76 -26.49 19.96
CA GLU A 143 -22.27 -25.12 19.73
C GLU A 143 -20.74 -25.04 19.85
N GLU A 144 -20.14 -25.80 20.78
CA GLU A 144 -18.68 -25.92 20.89
C GLU A 144 -18.08 -26.57 19.64
N ILE A 145 -18.62 -27.69 19.17
CA ILE A 145 -18.17 -28.38 17.95
C ILE A 145 -18.28 -27.44 16.73
N ILE A 146 -19.39 -26.71 16.60
CA ILE A 146 -19.57 -25.72 15.52
C ILE A 146 -18.50 -24.62 15.63
N SER A 147 -18.24 -24.13 16.83
CA SER A 147 -17.23 -23.09 17.08
C SER A 147 -15.82 -23.57 16.72
N GLN A 148 -15.46 -24.80 17.11
CA GLN A 148 -14.20 -25.43 16.75
C GLN A 148 -14.08 -25.63 15.23
N LEU A 149 -15.15 -26.06 14.56
CA LEU A 149 -15.19 -26.22 13.11
C LEU A 149 -15.00 -24.87 12.39
N ASN A 150 -15.72 -23.83 12.83
CA ASN A 150 -15.61 -22.49 12.26
C ASN A 150 -14.20 -21.92 12.44
N ARG A 151 -13.60 -22.13 13.62
CA ARG A 151 -12.20 -21.76 13.87
C ARG A 151 -11.25 -22.48 12.91
N ARG A 152 -11.39 -23.80 12.74
CA ARG A 152 -10.57 -24.57 11.79
C ARG A 152 -10.77 -24.14 10.34
N MET A 153 -12.01 -23.79 9.94
CA MET A 153 -12.27 -23.25 8.60
C MET A 153 -11.62 -21.88 8.40
N ALA A 154 -11.67 -21.01 9.41
CA ALA A 154 -11.00 -19.72 9.38
C ALA A 154 -9.48 -19.85 9.33
N GLU A 155 -8.89 -20.73 10.15
CA GLU A 155 -7.46 -21.05 10.12
C GLU A 155 -7.05 -21.61 8.76
N LYS A 156 -7.83 -22.53 8.18
CA LYS A 156 -7.58 -23.06 6.83
C LYS A 156 -7.65 -21.98 5.75
N ALA A 157 -8.64 -21.08 5.83
CA ALA A 157 -8.75 -19.96 4.90
C ALA A 157 -7.57 -19.00 5.02
N SER A 158 -7.18 -18.65 6.25
CA SER A 158 -6.00 -17.82 6.53
C SER A 158 -4.71 -18.45 6.00
N MET A 159 -4.51 -19.75 6.24
CA MET A 159 -3.34 -20.47 5.76
C MET A 159 -3.34 -20.58 4.22
N GLN A 160 -4.51 -20.71 3.59
CA GLN A 160 -4.63 -20.68 2.13
C GLN A 160 -4.31 -19.29 1.55
N ILE A 161 -4.69 -18.22 2.23
CA ILE A 161 -4.32 -16.85 1.85
C ILE A 161 -2.80 -16.69 1.93
N MET A 162 -2.18 -17.04 3.06
CA MET A 162 -0.71 -16.98 3.20
C MET A 162 0.01 -17.85 2.17
N LEU A 163 -0.53 -19.03 1.84
CA LEU A 163 0.04 -19.88 0.79
C LEU A 163 -0.03 -19.23 -0.59
N ASN A 164 -1.13 -18.55 -0.92
CA ASN A 164 -1.27 -17.84 -2.17
C ASN A 164 -0.34 -16.62 -2.23
N GLU A 165 -0.27 -15.84 -1.15
CA GLU A 165 0.63 -14.69 -1.01
C GLU A 165 2.10 -15.10 -1.15
N THR A 166 2.53 -16.17 -0.47
CA THR A 166 3.90 -16.70 -0.61
C THR A 166 4.17 -17.21 -2.02
N ARG A 167 3.20 -17.86 -2.67
CA ARG A 167 3.33 -18.29 -4.08
C ARG A 167 3.49 -17.09 -5.01
N ASP A 168 2.72 -16.03 -4.80
CA ASP A 168 2.78 -14.83 -5.64
C ASP A 168 4.07 -14.03 -5.38
N ASN A 169 4.55 -13.96 -4.13
CA ASN A 169 5.87 -13.43 -3.80
C ASN A 169 6.99 -14.20 -4.51
N VAL A 170 6.95 -15.54 -4.50
CA VAL A 170 7.93 -16.37 -5.21
C VAL A 170 7.90 -16.12 -6.72
N ARG A 171 6.71 -15.93 -7.30
CA ARG A 171 6.58 -15.55 -8.73
C ARG A 171 7.18 -14.19 -9.01
N GLN A 172 6.92 -13.21 -8.15
CA GLN A 172 7.50 -11.86 -8.28
C GLN A 172 9.02 -11.92 -8.19
N THR A 173 9.59 -12.59 -7.18
CA THR A 173 11.05 -12.71 -7.06
C THR A 173 11.67 -13.44 -8.25
N ASN A 174 10.99 -14.44 -8.82
CA ASN A 174 11.46 -15.10 -10.03
C ASN A 174 11.43 -14.17 -11.25
N GLN A 175 10.41 -13.31 -11.37
CA GLN A 175 10.36 -12.29 -12.42
C GLN A 175 11.48 -11.27 -12.24
N ASP A 176 11.71 -10.79 -11.01
CA ASP A 176 12.77 -9.85 -10.69
C ASP A 176 14.16 -10.46 -11.00
N ILE A 177 14.35 -11.76 -10.76
CA ILE A 177 15.58 -12.48 -11.16
C ILE A 177 15.75 -12.47 -12.67
N VAL A 178 14.71 -12.78 -13.44
CA VAL A 178 14.76 -12.76 -14.91
C VAL A 178 15.08 -11.35 -15.43
N ASP A 179 14.44 -10.33 -14.88
CA ASP A 179 14.67 -8.93 -15.27
C ASP A 179 16.12 -8.49 -14.95
N LEU A 180 16.67 -8.95 -13.81
CA LEU A 180 18.07 -8.71 -13.45
C LEU A 180 19.04 -9.48 -14.36
N GLU A 181 18.73 -10.72 -14.73
CA GLU A 181 19.52 -11.51 -15.69
C GLU A 181 19.56 -10.83 -17.06
N ASP A 182 18.42 -10.35 -17.55
CA ASP A 182 18.32 -9.57 -18.78
C ASP A 182 19.11 -8.26 -18.69
N GLY A 183 19.02 -7.54 -17.56
CA GLY A 183 19.82 -6.35 -17.30
C GLY A 183 21.32 -6.63 -17.29
N ILE A 184 21.76 -7.76 -16.72
CA ILE A 184 23.16 -8.21 -16.75
C ILE A 184 23.60 -8.52 -18.18
N LEU A 185 22.74 -9.14 -19.00
CA LEU A 185 23.04 -9.43 -20.40
C LEU A 185 23.20 -8.13 -21.20
N GLN A 186 22.29 -7.16 -21.03
CA GLN A 186 22.39 -5.85 -21.68
C GLN A 186 23.68 -5.11 -21.28
N LEU A 187 24.01 -5.06 -19.99
CA LEU A 187 25.25 -4.42 -19.53
C LEU A 187 26.51 -5.10 -20.08
N LYS A 188 26.49 -6.43 -20.24
CA LYS A 188 27.61 -7.15 -20.88
C LYS A 188 27.73 -6.78 -22.35
N GLU A 189 26.63 -6.66 -23.08
CA GLU A 189 26.62 -6.22 -24.47
C GLU A 189 27.11 -4.77 -24.60
N ASP A 190 26.63 -3.86 -23.76
CA ASP A 190 27.07 -2.46 -23.72
C ASP A 190 28.56 -2.35 -23.43
N LEU A 191 29.07 -3.11 -22.45
CA LEU A 191 30.50 -3.11 -22.11
C LEU A 191 31.36 -3.67 -23.26
N ILE A 192 30.87 -4.68 -23.98
CA ILE A 192 31.52 -5.16 -25.20
C ILE A 192 31.53 -4.05 -26.25
N HIS A 193 30.40 -3.37 -26.46
CA HIS A 193 30.27 -2.32 -27.44
C HIS A 193 31.20 -1.13 -27.13
N GLU A 194 31.16 -0.60 -25.91
CA GLU A 194 32.04 0.48 -25.43
C GLU A 194 33.51 0.09 -25.56
N ARG A 195 33.88 -1.17 -25.23
CA ARG A 195 35.25 -1.66 -25.42
C ARG A 195 35.65 -1.72 -26.89
N THR A 196 34.73 -2.05 -27.80
CA THR A 196 35.00 -2.01 -29.24
C THR A 196 35.15 -0.59 -29.77
N GLU A 197 34.31 0.35 -29.34
CA GLU A 197 34.41 1.76 -29.69
C GLU A 197 35.71 2.38 -29.18
N ALA A 198 36.05 2.15 -27.91
CA ALA A 198 37.31 2.61 -27.33
C ALA A 198 38.53 2.05 -28.08
N ARG A 199 38.46 0.79 -28.54
CA ARG A 199 39.53 0.20 -29.39
C ARG A 199 39.60 0.87 -30.76
N GLN A 200 38.46 1.18 -31.38
CA GLN A 200 38.43 1.89 -32.66
C GLN A 200 38.96 3.32 -32.52
N GLU A 201 38.56 4.04 -31.48
CA GLU A 201 39.00 5.40 -31.20
C GLU A 201 40.49 5.45 -30.88
N LYS A 202 41.00 4.50 -30.10
CA LYS A 202 42.45 4.32 -29.88
C LYS A 202 43.21 4.10 -31.20
N LYS A 203 42.65 3.36 -32.16
CA LYS A 203 43.26 3.19 -33.49
C LYS A 203 43.26 4.50 -34.27
N LYS A 204 42.15 5.25 -34.26
CA LYS A 204 42.07 6.57 -34.92
C LYS A 204 43.06 7.57 -34.33
N LEU A 205 43.12 7.68 -33.00
CA LEU A 205 44.05 8.57 -32.30
C LEU A 205 45.50 8.19 -32.54
N LYS A 206 45.83 6.89 -32.59
CA LYS A 206 47.18 6.45 -32.99
C LYS A 206 47.54 6.89 -34.40
N LYS A 207 46.61 6.78 -35.35
CA LYS A 207 46.83 7.25 -36.73
C LYS A 207 47.00 8.77 -36.76
N ALA A 208 46.13 9.52 -36.09
CA ALA A 208 46.23 10.97 -35.99
C ALA A 208 47.55 11.42 -35.35
N LYS A 209 47.99 10.74 -34.27
CA LYS A 209 49.29 10.99 -33.63
C LYS A 209 50.44 10.78 -34.63
N PHE A 210 50.44 9.65 -35.33
CA PHE A 210 51.46 9.36 -36.36
C PHE A 210 51.47 10.44 -37.46
N ASP A 211 50.30 10.79 -37.99
CA ASP A 211 50.16 11.83 -39.03
C ASP A 211 50.67 13.20 -38.52
N THR A 212 50.42 13.55 -37.26
CA THR A 212 50.94 14.79 -36.66
C THR A 212 52.44 14.76 -36.41
N GLU A 213 53.00 13.63 -35.98
CA GLU A 213 54.44 13.45 -35.80
C GLU A 213 55.19 13.55 -37.13
N GLU A 214 54.62 12.98 -38.20
CA GLU A 214 55.17 13.04 -39.55
C GLU A 214 55.13 14.48 -40.09
N LYS A 215 53.99 15.18 -39.95
CA LYS A 215 53.89 16.61 -40.29
C LYS A 215 54.89 17.46 -39.51
N ALA A 216 55.08 17.19 -38.22
CA ALA A 216 56.04 17.91 -37.39
C ALA A 216 57.50 17.65 -37.83
N LYS A 217 57.84 16.44 -38.28
CA LYS A 217 59.16 16.13 -38.87
C LYS A 217 59.37 16.90 -40.16
N VAL A 218 58.42 16.84 -41.09
CA VAL A 218 58.49 17.58 -42.36
C VAL A 218 58.62 19.09 -42.11
N GLN A 219 57.88 19.64 -41.15
CA GLN A 219 57.97 21.05 -40.81
C GLN A 219 59.30 21.44 -40.16
N LYS A 220 59.90 20.55 -39.35
CA LYS A 220 61.26 20.77 -38.80
C LYS A 220 62.30 20.80 -39.92
N GLU A 221 62.22 19.91 -40.90
CA GLU A 221 63.12 19.89 -42.06
C GLU A 221 62.98 21.18 -42.89
N GLN A 222 61.76 21.60 -43.20
CA GLN A 222 61.49 22.87 -43.88
C GLN A 222 62.01 24.08 -43.09
N ASN A 223 61.88 24.09 -41.76
CA ASN A 223 62.40 25.17 -40.92
C ASN A 223 63.93 25.22 -40.92
N ILE A 224 64.60 24.05 -40.95
CA ILE A 224 66.06 23.97 -41.08
C ILE A 224 66.50 24.55 -42.44
N GLU A 225 65.80 24.22 -43.51
CA GLU A 225 66.10 24.73 -44.85
C GLU A 225 65.89 26.25 -44.93
N LYS A 226 64.77 26.76 -44.44
CA LYS A 226 64.52 28.21 -44.34
C LYS A 226 65.54 28.92 -43.46
N LYS A 227 66.03 28.30 -42.39
CA LYS A 227 67.08 28.88 -41.55
C LYS A 227 68.39 29.03 -42.34
N LYS A 228 68.78 28.03 -43.14
CA LYS A 228 69.94 28.14 -44.03
C LYS A 228 69.76 29.26 -45.06
N GLU A 229 68.57 29.41 -45.64
CA GLU A 229 68.27 30.52 -46.55
C GLU A 229 68.37 31.88 -45.83
N LEU A 230 67.87 31.98 -44.60
CA LEU A 230 67.99 33.19 -43.79
C LEU A 230 69.44 33.55 -43.45
N ASP A 231 70.27 32.56 -43.12
CA ASP A 231 71.69 32.77 -42.85
C ASP A 231 72.40 33.31 -44.11
N VAL A 232 72.13 32.74 -45.29
CA VAL A 232 72.66 33.24 -46.58
C VAL A 232 72.19 34.67 -46.87
N LEU A 233 70.92 34.98 -46.60
CA LEU A 233 70.38 36.34 -46.76
C LEU A 233 71.01 37.32 -45.75
N HIS A 234 71.29 36.87 -44.54
CA HIS A 234 71.95 37.67 -43.51
C HIS A 234 73.38 38.03 -43.94
N ASP A 235 74.15 37.05 -44.44
CA ASP A 235 75.50 37.29 -44.96
C ASP A 235 75.48 38.30 -46.12
N ARG A 236 74.55 38.13 -47.07
CA ARG A 236 74.35 39.08 -48.17
C ARG A 236 74.00 40.48 -47.68
N LYS A 237 73.21 40.59 -46.60
CA LYS A 237 72.86 41.87 -45.98
C LYS A 237 74.11 42.52 -45.38
N VAL A 238 74.92 41.77 -44.62
CA VAL A 238 76.17 42.25 -44.03
C VAL A 238 77.11 42.77 -45.12
N ASP A 239 77.27 42.02 -46.22
CA ASP A 239 78.07 42.46 -47.37
C ASP A 239 77.54 43.75 -47.99
N SER A 240 76.22 43.88 -48.11
CA SER A 240 75.58 45.10 -48.64
C SER A 240 75.74 46.30 -47.71
N GLU A 241 75.69 46.09 -46.39
CA GLU A 241 75.93 47.11 -45.37
C GLU A 241 77.40 47.58 -45.39
N ALA A 242 78.35 46.66 -45.57
CA ALA A 242 79.76 46.99 -45.76
C ALA A 242 80.00 47.83 -47.02
N LYS A 243 79.33 47.50 -48.14
CA LYS A 243 79.34 48.30 -49.37
C LYS A 243 78.72 49.69 -49.16
N LEU A 244 77.61 49.78 -48.44
CA LEU A 244 76.99 51.05 -48.08
C LEU A 244 77.89 51.91 -47.20
N ASP A 245 78.63 51.32 -46.26
CA ASP A 245 79.56 52.05 -45.41
C ASP A 245 80.75 52.61 -46.21
N MET A 246 81.26 51.85 -47.19
CA MET A 246 82.24 52.36 -48.16
C MET A 246 81.68 53.54 -48.98
N LEU A 247 80.44 53.45 -49.46
CA LEU A 247 79.78 54.55 -50.16
C LEU A 247 79.55 55.76 -49.26
N ARG A 248 79.16 55.58 -47.99
CA ARG A 248 79.02 56.69 -47.02
C ARG A 248 80.35 57.38 -46.76
N LYS A 249 81.45 56.61 -46.66
CA LYS A 249 82.81 57.16 -46.53
C LYS A 249 83.22 57.97 -47.76
N SER A 250 82.88 57.52 -48.98
CA SER A 250 83.15 58.31 -50.19
C SER A 250 82.26 59.56 -50.26
N LEU A 251 80.99 59.45 -49.88
CA LEU A 251 80.05 60.59 -49.81
C LEU A 251 80.56 61.66 -48.84
N ARG A 252 81.06 61.29 -47.65
CA ARG A 252 81.69 62.25 -46.72
C ARG A 252 82.91 62.96 -47.33
N ARG A 253 83.72 62.28 -48.13
CA ARG A 253 84.85 62.91 -48.86
C ARG A 253 84.32 63.91 -49.89
N TYR A 254 83.29 63.57 -50.64
CA TYR A 254 82.65 64.47 -51.59
C TYR A 254 81.96 65.66 -50.90
N GLU A 255 81.28 65.45 -49.77
CA GLU A 255 80.68 66.53 -48.96
C GLU A 255 81.76 67.48 -48.43
N THR A 256 82.91 66.96 -47.98
CA THR A 256 84.04 67.80 -47.56
C THR A 256 84.59 68.63 -48.73
N SER A 257 84.65 68.05 -49.93
CA SER A 257 85.03 68.77 -51.15
C SER A 257 83.99 69.82 -51.55
N LYS A 258 82.69 69.49 -51.45
CA LYS A 258 81.57 70.40 -51.70
C LYS A 258 81.60 71.59 -50.75
N ALA A 259 81.83 71.35 -49.46
CA ALA A 259 81.92 72.40 -48.45
C ALA A 259 83.08 73.38 -48.72
N LYS A 260 84.21 72.91 -49.28
CA LYS A 260 85.31 73.78 -49.72
C LYS A 260 84.89 74.66 -50.89
N LEU A 261 84.27 74.08 -51.92
CA LEU A 261 83.78 74.83 -53.08
C LEU A 261 82.68 75.83 -52.71
N GLU A 262 81.75 75.46 -51.81
CA GLU A 262 80.76 76.39 -51.26
C GLU A 262 81.41 77.53 -50.45
N GLY A 263 82.54 77.26 -49.78
CA GLY A 263 83.34 78.30 -49.11
C GLY A 263 83.92 79.32 -50.11
N GLU A 264 84.43 78.84 -51.24
CA GLU A 264 84.91 79.69 -52.34
C GLU A 264 83.77 80.50 -52.97
N GLU A 265 82.61 79.87 -53.19
CA GLU A 265 81.40 80.54 -53.70
C GLU A 265 80.93 81.64 -52.74
N ARG A 266 80.89 81.37 -51.42
CA ARG A 266 80.51 82.38 -50.41
C ARG A 266 81.46 83.58 -50.42
N ASN A 267 82.76 83.36 -50.61
CA ASN A 267 83.74 84.45 -50.70
C ASN A 267 83.52 85.32 -51.94
N LEU A 268 83.25 84.71 -53.09
CA LEU A 268 82.91 85.43 -54.32
C LEU A 268 81.57 86.19 -54.19
N ASN A 269 80.54 85.56 -53.61
CA ASN A 269 79.25 86.19 -53.34
C ASN A 269 79.38 87.34 -52.34
N ALA A 270 80.23 87.25 -51.32
CA ALA A 270 80.51 88.36 -50.41
C ALA A 270 81.15 89.56 -51.14
N GLN A 271 82.00 89.29 -52.14
CA GLN A 271 82.59 90.33 -52.98
C GLN A 271 81.54 91.02 -53.86
N ILE A 272 80.60 90.26 -54.43
CA ILE A 272 79.44 90.79 -55.17
C ILE A 272 78.51 91.59 -54.25
N HIS A 273 78.22 91.09 -53.04
CA HIS A 273 77.35 91.79 -52.09
C HIS A 273 77.94 93.13 -51.62
N LYS A 274 79.27 93.24 -51.48
CA LYS A 274 79.92 94.53 -51.23
C LYS A 274 79.67 95.52 -52.37
N GLN A 275 79.73 95.06 -53.62
CA GLN A 275 79.39 95.91 -54.78
C GLN A 275 77.89 96.27 -54.81
N MET A 276 77.00 95.35 -54.43
CA MET A 276 75.55 95.63 -54.34
C MET A 276 75.22 96.65 -53.24
N LYS A 277 75.84 96.56 -52.05
CA LYS A 277 75.65 97.56 -50.98
C LYS A 277 76.06 98.97 -51.41
N HIS A 278 77.15 99.08 -52.16
CA HIS A 278 77.57 100.36 -52.73
C HIS A 278 76.53 100.93 -53.71
N ASN A 279 75.91 100.08 -54.53
CA ASN A 279 74.81 100.47 -55.42
C ASN A 279 73.51 100.81 -54.68
N GLU A 280 73.19 100.14 -53.57
CA GLU A 280 72.03 100.47 -52.74
C GLU A 280 72.17 101.81 -51.99
N GLU A 281 73.37 102.17 -51.56
CA GLU A 281 73.63 103.50 -50.98
C GLU A 281 73.35 104.63 -51.99
N LEU A 282 73.68 104.41 -53.27
CA LEU A 282 73.32 105.33 -54.35
C LEU A 282 71.81 105.39 -54.57
N ARG A 283 71.09 104.27 -54.51
CA ARG A 283 69.61 104.23 -54.62
C ARG A 283 68.90 104.88 -53.43
N LYS A 284 69.41 104.74 -52.19
CA LYS A 284 68.83 105.40 -51.00
C LYS A 284 68.90 106.92 -51.07
N LYS A 285 69.95 107.48 -51.69
CA LYS A 285 70.01 108.92 -52.00
C LYS A 285 68.92 109.34 -53.02
N GLY A 286 68.56 108.47 -53.96
CA GLY A 286 67.45 108.69 -54.90
C GLY A 286 66.06 108.62 -54.24
N LEU A 287 65.83 107.67 -53.33
CA LEU A 287 64.55 107.49 -52.62
C LEU A 287 64.22 108.60 -51.60
N SER A 288 65.24 109.24 -51.02
CA SER A 288 65.03 110.39 -50.11
C SER A 288 64.34 111.55 -50.82
N ILE A 289 64.58 111.72 -52.13
CA ILE A 289 63.98 112.77 -52.96
C ILE A 289 62.51 112.43 -53.27
N GLN A 290 62.20 111.15 -53.50
CA GLN A 290 60.82 110.68 -53.73
C GLN A 290 59.90 110.81 -52.51
N ASN A 291 60.43 110.62 -51.29
CA ASN A 291 59.63 110.69 -50.07
C ASN A 291 59.22 112.11 -49.66
N GLU A 292 59.93 113.14 -50.12
CA GLU A 292 59.47 114.54 -49.96
C GLU A 292 58.27 114.84 -50.86
N ASP A 293 58.25 114.28 -52.08
CA ASP A 293 57.16 114.44 -53.06
C ASP A 293 55.85 113.79 -52.57
N MET A 294 55.94 112.59 -51.99
CA MET A 294 54.77 111.85 -51.48
C MET A 294 54.13 112.50 -50.24
N LYS A 295 54.89 113.28 -49.44
CA LYS A 295 54.34 114.02 -48.30
C LYS A 295 53.44 115.18 -48.72
N LEU A 296 53.67 115.80 -49.88
CA LEU A 296 52.77 116.80 -50.44
C LEU A 296 51.45 116.19 -50.92
N GLN A 297 51.45 114.93 -51.39
CA GLN A 297 50.23 114.24 -51.84
C GLN A 297 49.27 113.89 -50.70
N LEU A 298 49.77 113.47 -49.53
CA LEU A 298 48.93 113.07 -48.39
C LEU A 298 48.15 114.24 -47.75
N GLN A 299 48.67 115.47 -47.83
CA GLN A 299 47.91 116.65 -47.38
C GLN A 299 46.69 116.93 -48.25
N PHE A 300 46.70 116.49 -49.51
CA PHE A 300 45.60 116.67 -50.45
C PHE A 300 44.41 115.72 -50.17
N GLU A 301 44.68 114.50 -49.69
CA GLU A 301 43.66 113.48 -49.40
C GLU A 301 42.89 113.74 -48.07
N GLU A 302 43.43 114.58 -47.19
CA GLU A 302 42.78 114.92 -45.92
C GLU A 302 41.60 115.90 -46.09
N ASP A 303 41.67 116.77 -47.10
CA ASP A 303 40.59 117.72 -47.45
C ASP A 303 39.41 117.05 -48.17
N GLU A 304 39.63 115.98 -48.95
CA GLU A 304 38.57 115.26 -49.68
C GLU A 304 37.59 114.52 -48.73
N ARG A 305 38.09 114.02 -47.60
CA ARG A 305 37.33 113.22 -46.63
C ARG A 305 36.24 114.04 -45.92
N ARG A 306 36.50 115.34 -45.71
CA ARG A 306 35.63 116.27 -44.97
C ARG A 306 34.35 116.65 -45.73
N LEU A 307 34.29 116.41 -47.04
CA LEU A 307 33.13 116.71 -47.91
C LEU A 307 32.12 115.55 -48.01
N LYS A 308 32.51 114.29 -47.78
CA LYS A 308 31.63 113.11 -47.92
C LYS A 308 30.66 112.91 -46.74
N GLU A 309 31.00 113.37 -45.53
CA GLU A 309 30.13 113.27 -44.34
C GLU A 309 28.82 114.08 -44.45
N LYS A 310 28.71 115.01 -45.41
CA LYS A 310 27.52 115.85 -45.61
C LYS A 310 26.40 115.19 -46.45
N ILE A 311 26.68 114.06 -47.11
CA ILE A 311 25.72 113.31 -47.95
C ILE A 311 24.87 112.34 -47.11
N GLN A 312 25.35 111.92 -45.94
CA GLN A 312 24.70 110.93 -45.08
C GLN A 312 23.42 111.43 -44.37
N GLN A 313 23.13 112.74 -44.42
CA GLN A 313 21.97 113.35 -43.76
C GLN A 313 20.68 113.36 -44.62
N LEU A 314 20.73 113.05 -45.92
CA LEU A 314 19.60 113.26 -46.86
C LEU A 314 18.82 111.99 -47.30
N GLN A 315 19.22 110.77 -46.91
CA GLN A 315 18.54 109.53 -47.37
C GLN A 315 17.49 108.99 -46.40
N GLN A 316 17.37 109.56 -45.20
CA GLN A 316 16.43 109.10 -44.16
C GLN A 316 15.00 109.64 -44.33
N GLU A 317 14.74 110.50 -45.33
CA GLU A 317 13.42 111.11 -45.60
C GLU A 317 12.56 110.38 -46.67
N ILE A 318 13.03 109.27 -47.27
CA ILE A 318 12.34 108.55 -48.39
C ILE A 318 11.49 107.33 -47.92
N THR A 319 11.13 107.24 -46.64
CA THR A 319 10.34 106.12 -46.10
C THR A 319 8.82 106.28 -46.17
N ASN A 320 8.26 107.40 -46.63
CA ASN A 320 6.87 107.75 -46.25
C ASN A 320 5.76 107.81 -47.32
N GLU A 321 5.96 107.52 -48.61
CA GLU A 321 4.89 107.80 -49.60
C GLU A 321 4.04 106.63 -50.16
N THR A 322 4.54 105.52 -50.70
CA THR A 322 3.65 104.72 -51.60
C THR A 322 3.32 103.31 -51.16
N SER A 323 2.52 103.26 -50.11
CA SER A 323 1.47 102.24 -49.93
C SER A 323 0.59 102.06 -51.19
N ARG A 324 -0.07 100.89 -51.27
CA ARG A 324 -1.45 100.73 -51.79
C ARG A 324 -1.66 100.63 -53.31
N LYS A 325 -1.52 99.41 -53.85
CA LYS A 325 -2.47 98.75 -54.78
C LYS A 325 -1.83 97.42 -55.23
N ALA A 326 -2.30 96.24 -54.84
CA ALA A 326 -3.59 95.61 -55.14
C ALA A 326 -3.32 94.40 -56.04
N GLU A 327 -4.16 93.37 -55.83
CA GLU A 327 -4.40 92.22 -56.71
C GLU A 327 -3.59 90.96 -56.39
N LEU A 328 -4.12 90.05 -55.56
CA LEU A 328 -5.23 89.08 -55.80
C LEU A 328 -4.61 87.70 -56.15
N SER A 329 -4.75 86.68 -55.31
CA SER A 329 -5.99 85.92 -55.07
C SER A 329 -6.44 85.14 -56.30
N LYS A 330 -6.15 83.83 -56.32
CA LYS A 330 -6.84 82.89 -57.24
C LYS A 330 -7.11 81.48 -56.70
N ASP A 331 -6.41 80.96 -55.69
CA ASP A 331 -6.58 79.54 -55.36
C ASP A 331 -7.57 79.23 -54.21
N LYS A 332 -8.59 80.09 -54.02
CA LYS A 332 -9.71 79.95 -53.07
C LYS A 332 -10.93 79.19 -53.66
N PHE A 333 -10.88 78.69 -54.89
CA PHE A 333 -12.06 78.29 -55.68
C PHE A 333 -12.53 76.82 -55.54
N ALA A 334 -11.78 75.93 -54.87
CA ALA A 334 -12.06 74.49 -54.97
C ALA A 334 -13.08 73.90 -53.95
N LEU A 335 -13.60 74.67 -52.98
CA LEU A 335 -14.29 74.08 -51.81
C LEU A 335 -15.79 74.43 -51.65
N GLN A 336 -16.49 74.95 -52.66
CA GLN A 336 -17.83 75.55 -52.47
C GLN A 336 -19.00 74.96 -53.31
N GLU A 337 -18.84 73.83 -54.01
CA GLU A 337 -19.85 73.28 -54.94
C GLU A 337 -20.76 72.16 -54.37
N GLU A 338 -20.56 71.69 -53.13
CA GLU A 338 -21.18 70.44 -52.65
C GLU A 338 -22.48 70.59 -51.81
N LEU A 339 -22.96 71.81 -51.53
CA LEU A 339 -24.03 72.02 -50.52
C LEU A 339 -25.47 72.22 -51.06
N GLU A 340 -25.71 72.40 -52.36
CA GLU A 340 -26.99 72.99 -52.84
C GLU A 340 -28.11 71.99 -53.26
N LYS A 341 -27.90 70.66 -53.22
CA LYS A 341 -28.84 69.67 -53.82
C LYS A 341 -29.99 69.10 -52.94
N ARG A 342 -30.22 69.53 -51.68
CA ARG A 342 -31.08 68.77 -50.73
C ARG A 342 -32.47 69.34 -50.33
N LEU A 343 -33.04 70.36 -50.98
CA LEU A 343 -34.22 71.10 -50.43
C LEU A 343 -35.63 70.89 -51.05
N GLU A 344 -35.91 69.89 -51.90
CA GLU A 344 -37.17 69.86 -52.70
C GLU A 344 -38.43 69.08 -52.17
N ILE A 345 -38.44 68.44 -50.98
CA ILE A 345 -39.53 67.46 -50.60
C ILE A 345 -40.53 68.00 -49.56
N LYS A 346 -41.63 68.68 -49.93
CA LYS A 346 -42.64 69.15 -48.94
C LYS A 346 -44.12 69.42 -49.35
N LYS A 347 -44.75 68.76 -50.35
CA LYS A 347 -46.10 69.17 -50.85
C LYS A 347 -47.28 68.15 -50.94
N ALA A 348 -47.31 66.96 -50.32
CA ALA A 348 -48.27 65.88 -50.71
C ALA A 348 -49.39 65.38 -49.73
N ASP A 349 -49.70 66.00 -48.59
CA ASP A 349 -50.43 65.28 -47.50
C ASP A 349 -51.94 65.56 -47.21
N PHE A 350 -52.71 66.30 -48.03
CA PHE A 350 -54.08 66.73 -47.61
C PHE A 350 -55.27 65.76 -47.90
N GLU A 351 -55.25 64.93 -48.95
CA GLU A 351 -56.47 64.23 -49.43
C GLU A 351 -56.86 62.94 -48.67
N ARG A 352 -56.06 62.47 -47.71
CA ARG A 352 -56.27 61.16 -47.06
C ARG A 352 -57.37 61.08 -45.99
N VAL A 353 -57.97 62.20 -45.57
CA VAL A 353 -58.73 62.22 -44.30
C VAL A 353 -60.21 61.84 -44.43
N GLU A 354 -60.85 62.03 -45.57
CA GLU A 354 -62.33 61.91 -45.68
C GLU A 354 -62.84 60.46 -45.86
N GLN A 355 -62.05 59.58 -46.48
CA GLN A 355 -62.41 58.17 -46.68
C GLN A 355 -62.44 57.35 -45.36
N ALA A 356 -61.88 57.88 -44.28
CA ALA A 356 -61.72 57.16 -43.02
C ALA A 356 -63.03 57.01 -42.20
N ASN A 357 -64.09 57.78 -42.49
CA ASN A 357 -65.25 57.85 -41.60
C ASN A 357 -66.33 56.78 -41.87
N ASP A 358 -66.56 56.39 -43.13
CA ASP A 358 -67.59 55.38 -43.46
C ASP A 358 -67.17 53.94 -43.11
N GLU A 359 -65.86 53.68 -43.04
CA GLU A 359 -65.31 52.42 -42.54
C GLU A 359 -65.60 52.20 -41.05
N LEU A 360 -65.73 53.28 -40.28
CA LEU A 360 -65.93 53.25 -38.83
C LEU A 360 -67.25 52.58 -38.41
N GLN A 361 -68.30 52.66 -39.24
CA GLN A 361 -69.63 52.19 -38.87
C GLN A 361 -69.83 50.69 -39.10
N LYS A 362 -69.17 50.10 -40.11
CA LYS A 362 -69.08 48.63 -40.28
C LYS A 362 -68.20 47.99 -39.20
N GLU A 363 -67.14 48.68 -38.79
CA GLU A 363 -66.29 48.27 -37.66
C GLU A 363 -67.10 48.08 -36.37
N LYS A 364 -68.12 48.89 -36.13
CA LYS A 364 -68.95 48.81 -34.90
C LYS A 364 -69.78 47.54 -34.77
N GLN A 365 -70.33 46.99 -35.87
CA GLN A 365 -71.07 45.71 -35.82
C GLN A 365 -70.13 44.51 -35.71
N ASN A 366 -68.97 44.56 -36.38
CA ASN A 366 -67.90 43.59 -36.16
C ASN A 366 -67.43 43.58 -34.70
N LEU A 367 -67.45 44.74 -34.03
CA LEU A 367 -67.10 44.85 -32.60
C LEU A 367 -68.01 44.00 -31.68
N GLY A 368 -69.29 43.84 -32.02
CA GLY A 368 -70.25 43.07 -31.22
C GLY A 368 -70.02 41.56 -31.29
N GLN A 369 -69.79 41.02 -32.48
CA GLN A 369 -69.43 39.59 -32.66
C GLN A 369 -68.05 39.29 -32.06
N LYS A 370 -67.09 40.23 -32.21
CA LYS A 370 -65.79 40.16 -31.52
C LYS A 370 -65.93 40.15 -30.00
N ALA A 371 -66.97 40.75 -29.41
CA ALA A 371 -67.16 40.75 -27.96
C ALA A 371 -67.59 39.39 -27.41
N GLU A 372 -68.41 38.62 -28.14
CA GLU A 372 -68.78 37.25 -27.76
C GLU A 372 -67.63 36.27 -27.97
N GLU A 373 -66.89 36.40 -29.08
CA GLU A 373 -65.64 35.66 -29.29
C GLU A 373 -64.60 35.99 -28.21
N MET A 374 -64.49 37.25 -27.78
CA MET A 374 -63.68 37.64 -26.63
C MET A 374 -64.14 36.98 -25.33
N GLY A 375 -65.44 36.74 -25.15
CA GLY A 375 -65.95 35.99 -23.99
C GLY A 375 -65.47 34.53 -23.99
N ARG A 376 -65.55 33.86 -25.15
CA ARG A 376 -65.04 32.48 -25.32
C ARG A 376 -63.53 32.42 -25.16
N LEU A 377 -62.80 33.34 -25.80
CA LEU A 377 -61.34 33.45 -25.69
C LEU A 377 -60.90 33.81 -24.27
N ARG A 378 -61.68 34.58 -23.51
CA ARG A 378 -61.39 34.84 -22.09
C ARG A 378 -61.49 33.57 -21.25
N ALA A 379 -62.53 32.76 -21.44
CA ALA A 379 -62.67 31.49 -20.73
C ALA A 379 -61.55 30.50 -21.11
N GLU A 380 -61.21 30.40 -22.39
CA GLU A 380 -60.07 29.62 -22.88
C GLU A 380 -58.74 30.15 -22.33
N ASN A 381 -58.57 31.48 -22.24
CA ASN A 381 -57.39 32.09 -21.61
C ASN A 381 -57.31 31.79 -20.12
N THR A 382 -58.43 31.75 -19.39
CA THR A 382 -58.41 31.40 -17.96
C THR A 382 -58.02 29.94 -17.76
N ASP A 383 -58.53 29.01 -18.58
CA ASP A 383 -58.13 27.60 -18.54
C ASP A 383 -56.65 27.41 -18.94
N MET A 384 -56.18 28.15 -19.94
CA MET A 384 -54.77 28.18 -20.32
C MET A 384 -53.88 28.79 -19.23
N GLU A 385 -54.34 29.82 -18.52
CA GLU A 385 -53.65 30.40 -17.36
C GLU A 385 -53.53 29.40 -16.21
N GLU A 386 -54.60 28.65 -15.89
CA GLU A 386 -54.54 27.58 -14.90
C GLU A 386 -53.59 26.44 -15.31
N GLN A 387 -53.57 26.06 -16.60
CA GLN A 387 -52.62 25.08 -17.12
C GLN A 387 -51.18 25.62 -17.08
N MET A 388 -50.97 26.90 -17.40
CA MET A 388 -49.67 27.56 -17.26
C MET A 388 -49.21 27.61 -15.80
N GLU A 389 -50.12 27.85 -14.85
CA GLU A 389 -49.80 27.88 -13.42
C GLU A 389 -49.40 26.50 -12.91
N ARG A 390 -50.16 25.45 -13.26
CA ARG A 390 -49.77 24.06 -12.95
C ARG A 390 -48.45 23.66 -13.59
N LEU A 391 -48.19 24.11 -14.82
CA LEU A 391 -46.92 23.88 -15.50
C LEU A 391 -45.78 24.66 -14.82
N ALA A 392 -46.01 25.89 -14.37
CA ALA A 392 -45.05 26.70 -13.64
C ALA A 392 -44.70 26.09 -12.28
N GLU A 393 -45.69 25.56 -11.57
CA GLU A 393 -45.48 24.82 -10.32
C GLU A 393 -44.67 23.53 -10.56
N SER A 394 -45.01 22.76 -11.61
CA SER A 394 -44.24 21.58 -12.02
C SER A 394 -42.80 21.94 -12.37
N HIS A 395 -42.60 23.00 -13.16
CA HIS A 395 -41.27 23.52 -13.50
C HIS A 395 -40.52 23.98 -12.25
N LYS A 396 -41.17 24.61 -11.28
CA LYS A 396 -40.55 25.02 -10.01
C LYS A 396 -40.05 23.82 -9.21
N VAL A 397 -40.81 22.72 -9.18
CA VAL A 397 -40.39 21.46 -8.55
C VAL A 397 -39.20 20.85 -9.29
N ILE A 398 -39.23 20.82 -10.63
CA ILE A 398 -38.12 20.32 -11.46
C ILE A 398 -36.86 21.17 -11.27
N ILE A 399 -36.99 22.51 -11.25
CA ILE A 399 -35.88 23.44 -11.01
C ILE A 399 -35.31 23.22 -9.61
N ALA A 400 -36.15 23.01 -8.59
CA ALA A 400 -35.68 22.69 -7.25
C ALA A 400 -34.88 21.38 -7.23
N GLN A 401 -35.38 20.31 -7.87
CA GLN A 401 -34.67 19.04 -7.99
C GLN A 401 -33.33 19.17 -8.75
N LEU A 402 -33.32 19.88 -9.87
CA LEU A 402 -32.11 20.14 -10.64
C LEU A 402 -31.10 20.97 -9.85
N ASN A 403 -31.55 21.96 -9.09
CA ASN A 403 -30.68 22.75 -8.21
C ASN A 403 -30.07 21.88 -7.09
N THR A 404 -30.85 20.97 -6.50
CA THR A 404 -30.32 20.01 -5.52
C THR A 404 -29.25 19.12 -6.17
N GLN A 405 -29.50 18.58 -7.37
CA GLN A 405 -28.52 17.79 -8.11
C GLN A 405 -27.26 18.60 -8.47
N ILE A 406 -27.42 19.86 -8.87
CA ILE A 406 -26.29 20.76 -9.14
C ILE A 406 -25.45 20.98 -7.88
N GLU A 407 -26.08 21.12 -6.73
CA GLU A 407 -25.36 21.31 -5.46
C GLU A 407 -24.65 20.03 -5.01
N ASP A 408 -25.27 18.86 -5.18
CA ASP A 408 -24.64 17.56 -4.96
C ASP A 408 -23.41 17.38 -5.87
N TYR A 409 -23.51 17.76 -7.15
CA TYR A 409 -22.37 17.73 -8.08
C TYR A 409 -21.29 18.74 -7.72
N ARG A 410 -21.63 19.92 -7.21
CA ARG A 410 -20.65 20.90 -6.70
C ARG A 410 -19.92 20.37 -5.48
N GLU A 411 -20.61 19.69 -4.57
CA GLU A 411 -20.02 19.08 -3.39
C GLU A 411 -19.09 17.93 -3.77
N GLN A 412 -19.50 17.07 -4.71
CA GLN A 412 -18.63 16.04 -5.30
C GLN A 412 -17.40 16.63 -5.96
N LEU A 413 -17.55 17.69 -6.77
CA LEU A 413 -16.43 18.39 -7.41
C LEU A 413 -15.47 19.00 -6.37
N LEU A 414 -15.99 19.55 -5.27
CA LEU A 414 -15.17 20.06 -4.17
C LEU A 414 -14.39 18.94 -3.46
N LYS A 415 -15.02 17.78 -3.27
CA LYS A 415 -14.38 16.59 -2.70
C LYS A 415 -13.26 16.07 -3.61
N GLU A 416 -13.54 15.91 -4.90
CA GLU A 416 -12.53 15.54 -5.90
C GLU A 416 -11.39 16.55 -5.99
N ARG A 417 -11.68 17.86 -5.89
CA ARG A 417 -10.63 18.91 -5.85
C ARG A 417 -9.73 18.78 -4.62
N LYS A 418 -10.30 18.49 -3.44
CA LYS A 418 -9.52 18.24 -2.22
C LYS A 418 -8.68 16.98 -2.35
N GLU A 419 -9.25 15.89 -2.84
CA GLU A 419 -8.53 14.63 -3.10
C GLU A 419 -7.40 14.82 -4.12
N ARG A 420 -7.64 15.61 -5.18
CA ARG A 420 -6.61 15.97 -6.17
C ARG A 420 -5.50 16.84 -5.57
N MET A 421 -5.81 17.77 -4.67
CA MET A 421 -4.76 18.52 -3.95
C MET A 421 -3.92 17.60 -3.07
N VAL A 422 -4.54 16.69 -2.31
CA VAL A 422 -3.80 15.72 -1.47
C VAL A 422 -2.92 14.82 -2.33
N ALA A 423 -3.44 14.31 -3.45
CA ALA A 423 -2.66 13.52 -4.39
C ALA A 423 -1.52 14.33 -5.03
N GLN A 424 -1.74 15.62 -5.30
CA GLN A 424 -0.70 16.51 -5.82
C GLN A 424 0.39 16.80 -4.77
N GLU A 425 0.02 16.99 -3.50
CA GLU A 425 0.96 17.13 -2.39
C GLU A 425 1.78 15.85 -2.20
N GLN A 426 1.15 14.69 -2.19
CA GLN A 426 1.84 13.39 -2.14
C GLN A 426 2.76 13.18 -3.34
N LYS A 427 2.32 13.54 -4.54
CA LYS A 427 3.17 13.52 -5.75
C LYS A 427 4.36 14.45 -5.59
N SER A 428 4.16 15.65 -5.04
CA SER A 428 5.25 16.62 -4.85
C SER A 428 6.24 16.17 -3.78
N SER A 429 5.79 15.52 -2.69
CA SER A 429 6.68 14.97 -1.67
C SER A 429 7.47 13.80 -2.23
N LEU A 430 6.82 12.88 -2.96
CA LEU A 430 7.48 11.76 -3.63
C LEU A 430 8.48 12.24 -4.69
N SER A 431 8.14 13.26 -5.49
CA SER A 431 9.10 13.85 -6.44
C SER A 431 10.30 14.49 -5.73
N LYS A 432 10.08 15.10 -4.57
CA LYS A 432 11.17 15.66 -3.76
C LYS A 432 12.06 14.54 -3.19
N GLU A 433 11.47 13.50 -2.61
CA GLU A 433 12.20 12.32 -2.10
C GLU A 433 12.98 11.62 -3.22
N LEU A 434 12.41 11.52 -4.42
CA LEU A 434 13.09 10.96 -5.59
C LEU A 434 14.31 11.81 -6.00
N GLU A 435 14.19 13.14 -6.00
CA GLU A 435 15.29 14.02 -6.37
C GLU A 435 16.36 14.09 -5.28
N ASP A 436 15.97 14.05 -4.01
CA ASP A 436 16.87 13.90 -2.86
C ASP A 436 17.62 12.56 -2.95
N PHE A 437 16.92 11.46 -3.25
CA PHE A 437 17.56 10.15 -3.47
C PHE A 437 18.52 10.17 -4.67
N LYS A 438 18.14 10.81 -5.78
CA LYS A 438 18.96 10.92 -6.98
C LYS A 438 20.21 11.76 -6.75
N THR A 439 20.09 12.87 -6.01
CA THR A 439 21.23 13.70 -5.63
C THR A 439 22.16 12.96 -4.65
N ASP A 440 21.63 12.27 -3.65
CA ASP A 440 22.43 11.41 -2.76
C ASP A 440 23.14 10.30 -3.52
N ASN A 441 22.46 9.66 -4.47
CA ASN A 441 23.05 8.59 -5.26
C ASN A 441 24.12 9.14 -6.22
N GLN A 442 23.90 10.33 -6.79
CA GLN A 442 24.91 11.03 -7.59
C GLN A 442 26.13 11.43 -6.76
N ASN A 443 25.93 11.89 -5.52
CA ASN A 443 27.01 12.20 -4.58
C ASN A 443 27.80 10.94 -4.20
N LYS A 444 27.12 9.82 -3.94
CA LYS A 444 27.76 8.51 -3.71
C LYS A 444 28.55 8.06 -4.94
N LEU A 445 27.99 8.21 -6.15
CA LEU A 445 28.69 7.87 -7.40
C LEU A 445 29.92 8.75 -7.61
N GLN A 446 29.83 10.05 -7.31
CA GLN A 446 30.97 10.97 -7.38
C GLN A 446 32.05 10.60 -6.36
N SER A 447 31.67 10.23 -5.14
CA SER A 447 32.61 9.74 -4.11
C SER A 447 33.28 8.44 -4.53
N LEU A 448 32.53 7.49 -5.08
CA LEU A 448 33.06 6.24 -5.63
C LEU A 448 33.99 6.49 -6.81
N ASN A 449 33.63 7.39 -7.73
CA ASN A 449 34.49 7.76 -8.84
C ASN A 449 35.78 8.42 -8.36
N LYS A 450 35.72 9.30 -7.35
CA LYS A 450 36.93 9.86 -6.72
C LYS A 450 37.82 8.75 -6.13
N LEU A 451 37.24 7.84 -5.37
CA LEU A 451 37.97 6.70 -4.79
C LEU A 451 38.60 5.81 -5.86
N VAL A 452 37.89 5.57 -6.97
CA VAL A 452 38.41 4.82 -8.13
C VAL A 452 39.52 5.58 -8.84
N THR A 453 39.43 6.91 -8.95
CA THR A 453 40.51 7.71 -9.53
C THR A 453 41.73 7.76 -8.63
N GLU A 454 41.54 7.89 -7.32
CA GLU A 454 42.61 7.85 -6.30
C GLU A 454 43.29 6.47 -6.33
N GLY A 455 42.53 5.37 -6.30
CA GLY A 455 43.09 4.03 -6.44
C GLY A 455 43.79 3.78 -7.78
N LYS A 456 43.36 4.41 -8.87
CA LYS A 456 44.08 4.38 -10.17
C LYS A 456 45.39 5.16 -10.12
N ILE A 457 45.42 6.30 -9.42
CA ILE A 457 46.63 7.10 -9.22
C ILE A 457 47.62 6.32 -8.35
N GLU A 458 47.18 5.79 -7.21
CA GLU A 458 47.99 4.94 -6.33
C GLU A 458 48.53 3.72 -7.07
N HIS A 459 47.70 3.03 -7.85
CA HIS A 459 48.15 1.90 -8.68
C HIS A 459 49.19 2.34 -9.73
N MET A 460 49.04 3.52 -10.32
CA MET A 460 50.01 4.07 -11.27
C MET A 460 51.32 4.46 -10.58
N GLU A 461 51.26 5.02 -9.38
CA GLU A 461 52.41 5.34 -8.54
C GLU A 461 53.17 4.07 -8.13
N LEU A 462 52.47 3.06 -7.62
CA LEU A 462 53.03 1.74 -7.29
C LEU A 462 53.62 1.04 -8.52
N ALA A 463 52.98 1.15 -9.70
CA ALA A 463 53.54 0.61 -10.93
C ALA A 463 54.83 1.36 -11.33
N ASN A 464 54.86 2.68 -11.21
CA ASN A 464 56.06 3.48 -11.48
C ASN A 464 57.18 3.17 -10.48
N GLU A 465 56.87 3.02 -9.20
CA GLU A 465 57.81 2.59 -8.16
C GLU A 465 58.34 1.18 -8.46
N GLY A 466 57.48 0.24 -8.82
CA GLY A 466 57.88 -1.09 -9.27
C GLY A 466 58.82 -1.05 -10.48
N THR A 467 58.60 -0.17 -11.45
CA THR A 467 59.53 0.00 -12.58
C THR A 467 60.86 0.66 -12.19
N LYS A 468 60.87 1.53 -11.18
CA LYS A 468 62.10 2.13 -10.64
C LYS A 468 62.92 1.08 -9.89
N LEU A 469 62.29 0.35 -8.97
CA LEU A 469 62.91 -0.75 -8.23
C LEU A 469 63.44 -1.83 -9.18
N GLN A 470 62.76 -2.12 -10.28
CA GLN A 470 63.25 -3.07 -11.29
C GLN A 470 64.46 -2.54 -12.08
N LYS A 471 64.62 -1.22 -12.21
CA LYS A 471 65.84 -0.63 -12.79
C LYS A 471 66.98 -0.64 -11.78
N GLU A 472 66.72 -0.24 -10.54
CA GLU A 472 67.69 -0.26 -9.44
C GLU A 472 68.22 -1.69 -9.23
N LEU A 473 67.34 -2.70 -9.20
CA LEU A 473 67.77 -4.11 -9.12
C LEU A 473 68.66 -4.54 -10.29
N LYS A 474 68.44 -4.03 -11.50
CA LYS A 474 69.31 -4.34 -12.66
C LYS A 474 70.66 -3.64 -12.58
N GLU A 475 70.68 -2.43 -12.03
CA GLU A 475 71.91 -1.68 -11.75
C GLU A 475 72.70 -2.40 -10.66
N ASP A 476 72.06 -2.78 -9.55
CA ASP A 476 72.65 -3.57 -8.47
C ASP A 476 73.17 -4.93 -8.97
N GLU A 477 72.42 -5.65 -9.82
CA GLU A 477 72.89 -6.89 -10.45
C GLU A 477 74.13 -6.68 -11.33
N SER A 478 74.24 -5.51 -11.99
CA SER A 478 75.42 -5.17 -12.79
C SER A 478 76.62 -4.82 -11.90
N ASP A 479 76.39 -4.11 -10.80
CA ASP A 479 77.42 -3.77 -9.82
C ASP A 479 77.93 -5.01 -9.08
N ILE A 480 77.03 -5.94 -8.73
CA ILE A 480 77.41 -7.24 -8.16
C ILE A 480 78.32 -8.00 -9.11
N LYS A 481 78.03 -8.04 -10.42
CA LYS A 481 78.89 -8.70 -11.41
C LYS A 481 80.27 -8.04 -11.53
N ILE A 482 80.32 -6.71 -11.50
CA ILE A 482 81.59 -5.97 -11.51
C ILE A 482 82.40 -6.31 -10.24
N LEU A 483 81.75 -6.30 -9.07
CA LEU A 483 82.38 -6.66 -7.80
C LEU A 483 82.83 -8.13 -7.75
N GLU A 484 82.09 -9.06 -8.37
CA GLU A 484 82.48 -10.45 -8.52
C GLU A 484 83.74 -10.59 -9.40
N GLU A 485 83.82 -9.88 -10.53
CA GLU A 485 85.01 -9.83 -11.38
C GLU A 485 86.22 -9.20 -10.66
N GLU A 486 86.00 -8.11 -9.91
CA GLU A 486 87.04 -7.48 -9.08
C GLU A 486 87.54 -8.42 -7.97
N LEU A 487 86.64 -9.16 -7.32
CA LEU A 487 86.98 -10.15 -6.30
C LEU A 487 87.78 -11.31 -6.90
N GLU A 488 87.38 -11.82 -8.07
CA GLU A 488 88.12 -12.88 -8.77
C GLU A 488 89.53 -12.42 -9.16
N ASN A 489 89.66 -11.18 -9.67
CA ASN A 489 90.95 -10.58 -9.99
C ASN A 489 91.81 -10.34 -8.74
N ALA A 490 91.22 -9.87 -7.64
CA ALA A 490 91.91 -9.72 -6.36
C ALA A 490 92.39 -11.06 -5.80
N GLN A 491 91.59 -12.13 -5.91
CA GLN A 491 91.98 -13.49 -5.53
C GLN A 491 93.15 -14.02 -6.37
N LYS A 492 93.11 -13.83 -7.70
CA LYS A 492 94.23 -14.19 -8.60
C LYS A 492 95.50 -13.43 -8.24
N ASN A 493 95.40 -12.11 -8.02
CA ASN A 493 96.52 -11.27 -7.60
C ASN A 493 97.08 -11.70 -6.25
N TYR A 494 96.22 -12.07 -5.30
CA TYR A 494 96.64 -12.58 -4.00
C TYR A 494 97.36 -13.92 -4.12
N GLN A 495 96.89 -14.85 -4.95
CA GLN A 495 97.60 -16.11 -5.24
C GLN A 495 98.98 -15.87 -5.88
N ILE A 496 99.08 -14.93 -6.82
CA ILE A 496 100.37 -14.54 -7.44
C ILE A 496 101.31 -13.94 -6.39
N SER A 497 100.81 -13.03 -5.55
CA SER A 497 101.61 -12.43 -4.47
C SER A 497 102.04 -13.48 -3.44
N PHE A 498 101.16 -14.40 -3.07
CA PHE A 498 101.44 -15.48 -2.13
C PHE A 498 102.52 -16.43 -2.66
N THR A 499 102.42 -16.87 -3.91
CA THR A 499 103.45 -17.72 -4.56
C THR A 499 104.78 -16.98 -4.73
N THR A 500 104.76 -15.67 -5.03
CA THR A 500 105.98 -14.85 -5.10
C THR A 500 106.63 -14.66 -3.73
N LEU A 501 105.84 -14.47 -2.66
CA LEU A 501 106.36 -14.37 -1.31
C LEU A 501 106.89 -15.71 -0.82
N GLN A 502 106.21 -16.81 -1.12
CA GLN A 502 106.67 -18.15 -0.75
C GLN A 502 107.99 -18.52 -1.43
N THR A 503 108.13 -18.25 -2.73
CA THR A 503 109.42 -18.43 -3.43
C THR A 503 110.51 -17.54 -2.87
N LYS A 504 110.19 -16.29 -2.46
CA LYS A 504 111.15 -15.41 -1.77
C LYS A 504 111.58 -15.95 -0.41
N VAL A 505 110.64 -16.50 0.38
CA VAL A 505 110.94 -17.14 1.66
C VAL A 505 111.84 -18.35 1.44
N GLU A 506 111.55 -19.21 0.46
CA GLU A 506 112.39 -20.37 0.12
C GLU A 506 113.79 -19.98 -0.39
N THR A 507 113.95 -18.82 -1.06
CA THR A 507 115.29 -18.27 -1.37
C THR A 507 115.99 -17.71 -0.13
N MET A 508 115.29 -16.97 0.73
CA MET A 508 115.88 -16.44 1.96
C MET A 508 116.27 -17.55 2.93
N GLU A 509 115.49 -18.63 3.02
CA GLU A 509 115.85 -19.83 3.80
C GLU A 509 117.13 -20.48 3.27
N ARG A 510 117.31 -20.54 1.94
CA ARG A 510 118.57 -21.00 1.33
C ARG A 510 119.75 -20.06 1.61
N GLU A 511 119.54 -18.75 1.52
CA GLU A 511 120.56 -17.73 1.84
C GLU A 511 120.93 -17.74 3.33
N ILE A 512 119.98 -18.02 4.23
CA ILE A 512 120.26 -18.18 5.67
C ILE A 512 121.13 -19.41 5.90
N ILE A 513 120.86 -20.54 5.24
CA ILE A 513 121.72 -21.73 5.32
C ILE A 513 123.15 -21.43 4.81
N GLU A 514 123.28 -20.64 3.74
CA GLU A 514 124.59 -20.17 3.24
C GLU A 514 125.29 -19.21 4.22
N MET A 515 124.57 -18.24 4.81
CA MET A 515 125.13 -17.31 5.80
C MET A 515 125.49 -17.99 7.11
N GLU A 516 124.75 -19.01 7.55
CA GLU A 516 125.12 -19.84 8.70
C GLU A 516 126.42 -20.62 8.43
N HIS A 517 126.64 -21.06 7.19
CA HIS A 517 127.91 -21.64 6.76
C HIS A 517 129.06 -20.60 6.78
N GLU A 518 128.83 -19.36 6.33
CA GLU A 518 129.82 -18.27 6.37
C GLU A 518 130.14 -17.78 7.79
N ILE A 519 129.16 -17.73 8.69
CA ILE A 519 129.34 -17.37 10.11
C ILE A 519 130.22 -18.42 10.82
N GLY A 520 130.10 -19.70 10.45
CA GLY A 520 131.01 -20.75 10.89
C GLY A 520 132.47 -20.50 10.50
N GLN A 521 132.70 -19.99 9.29
CA GLN A 521 134.05 -19.66 8.79
C GLN A 521 134.60 -18.36 9.42
N LYS A 522 133.78 -17.32 9.61
CA LYS A 522 134.22 -16.04 10.22
C LYS A 522 134.45 -16.10 11.74
N LYS A 523 133.85 -17.06 12.45
CA LYS A 523 134.19 -17.32 13.87
C LYS A 523 135.62 -17.83 14.05
N GLN A 524 136.23 -18.48 13.05
CA GLN A 524 137.63 -18.89 13.07
C GLN A 524 138.60 -17.72 12.82
N ASP A 525 138.17 -16.68 12.08
CA ASP A 525 139.00 -15.50 11.77
C ASP A 525 138.97 -14.41 12.88
N ILE A 526 137.92 -14.35 13.70
CA ILE A 526 137.78 -13.39 14.80
C ILE A 526 138.65 -13.76 16.03
N GLU A 527 139.10 -15.02 16.14
CA GLU A 527 140.03 -15.45 17.18
C GLU A 527 141.46 -14.89 16.99
N ILE A 528 141.77 -14.31 15.82
CA ILE A 528 143.14 -13.91 15.43
C ILE A 528 143.39 -12.38 15.55
N LYS A 529 142.40 -11.50 15.79
CA LYS A 529 142.55 -10.02 15.62
C LYS A 529 142.06 -9.09 16.76
N THR A 530 142.23 -9.45 18.03
CA THR A 530 141.60 -8.75 19.19
C THR A 530 142.51 -7.87 20.10
N PRO A 531 143.55 -7.14 19.64
CA PRO A 531 143.94 -5.96 20.44
C PRO A 531 144.49 -4.76 19.64
N GLY A 532 143.86 -3.57 19.75
CA GLY A 532 144.42 -2.31 19.22
C GLY A 532 143.52 -1.06 19.15
N PHE A 533 142.54 -0.87 20.04
CA PHE A 533 141.53 0.22 19.93
C PHE A 533 141.44 1.17 21.16
N GLU A 534 142.55 1.57 21.78
CA GLU A 534 142.54 2.47 22.96
C GLU A 534 143.20 3.86 22.81
N GLU A 535 143.68 4.30 21.63
CA GLU A 535 144.42 5.60 21.52
C GLU A 535 143.79 6.74 20.71
N LEU A 536 142.61 6.59 20.11
CA LEU A 536 142.03 7.65 19.24
C LEU A 536 141.22 8.74 19.97
N GLU A 537 140.98 8.60 21.26
CA GLU A 537 140.08 9.49 22.03
C GLU A 537 140.71 10.85 22.41
N LYS A 538 141.99 11.07 22.09
CA LYS A 538 142.76 12.27 22.52
C LYS A 538 142.72 13.49 21.56
N ASN A 539 142.11 13.38 20.38
CA ASN A 539 142.20 14.43 19.33
C ASN A 539 141.04 15.47 19.34
N PHE A 540 140.11 15.41 20.29
CA PHE A 540 138.87 16.20 20.24
C PHE A 540 138.99 17.65 20.77
N GLU A 541 140.07 18.02 21.48
CA GLU A 541 140.15 19.31 22.20
C GLU A 541 140.67 20.52 21.38
N ALA A 542 141.14 20.35 20.14
CA ALA A 542 141.91 21.40 19.45
C ALA A 542 141.11 22.40 18.56
N ARG A 543 139.79 22.28 18.37
CA ARG A 543 139.09 23.02 17.28
C ARG A 543 138.22 24.21 17.68
N THR A 544 138.29 24.64 18.95
CA THR A 544 137.58 25.78 19.55
C THR A 544 138.02 27.17 18.99
N ALA A 545 139.01 27.24 18.10
CA ALA A 545 139.55 28.47 17.51
C ALA A 545 138.69 29.13 16.38
N ALA A 546 137.50 28.60 16.07
CA ALA A 546 136.68 29.07 14.94
C ALA A 546 135.84 30.35 15.20
N TYR A 547 135.92 30.95 16.40
CA TYR A 547 135.06 32.05 16.87
C TYR A 547 135.37 33.44 16.26
N GLU A 548 136.53 33.62 15.60
CA GLU A 548 136.95 34.87 14.95
C GLU A 548 136.19 35.21 13.63
N LYS A 549 135.28 34.33 13.18
CA LYS A 549 134.53 34.50 11.91
C LYS A 549 133.30 35.44 12.02
N LEU A 550 132.89 35.79 13.24
CA LEU A 550 131.66 36.56 13.59
C LEU A 550 131.67 38.03 13.09
N LYS A 551 132.79 38.53 12.57
CA LYS A 551 132.94 39.91 12.10
C LYS A 551 132.41 40.14 10.67
N LYS A 552 132.14 39.07 9.90
CA LYS A 552 131.57 39.13 8.54
C LYS A 552 130.04 39.35 8.52
N ASP A 553 129.34 39.07 9.62
CA ASP A 553 127.87 39.00 9.66
C ASP A 553 127.15 40.37 9.73
N ILE A 554 127.88 41.48 9.92
CA ILE A 554 127.30 42.83 9.98
C ILE A 554 126.96 43.39 8.58
N VAL A 555 127.65 42.94 7.52
CA VAL A 555 127.36 43.36 6.14
C VAL A 555 126.08 42.69 5.62
N ASP A 556 125.76 41.48 6.09
CA ASP A 556 124.54 40.74 5.74
C ASP A 556 123.25 41.36 6.32
N LEU A 557 123.35 42.13 7.41
CA LEU A 557 122.20 42.81 8.02
C LEU A 557 121.69 43.99 7.19
N LYS A 558 122.53 44.60 6.34
CA LYS A 558 122.12 45.70 5.45
C LYS A 558 121.39 45.20 4.20
N GLY A 559 121.71 44.00 3.72
CA GLY A 559 120.98 43.29 2.67
C GLY A 559 119.60 42.79 3.13
N LYS A 560 119.47 42.37 4.40
CA LYS A 560 118.20 41.94 5.01
C LYS A 560 117.14 43.04 5.10
N LYS A 561 117.54 44.31 5.21
CA LYS A 561 116.61 45.45 5.24
C LYS A 561 115.94 45.70 3.88
N GLN A 562 116.69 45.52 2.78
CA GLN A 562 116.16 45.68 1.42
C GLN A 562 115.19 44.55 1.06
N THR A 563 115.53 43.30 1.41
CA THR A 563 114.64 42.14 1.18
C THR A 563 113.38 42.16 2.04
N LEU A 564 113.45 42.70 3.27
CA LEU A 564 112.25 42.92 4.10
C LEU A 564 111.31 43.97 3.49
N SER A 565 111.83 45.02 2.86
CA SER A 565 110.99 46.03 2.19
C SER A 565 110.28 45.47 0.96
N ASP A 566 110.95 44.62 0.18
CA ASP A 566 110.36 43.96 -0.99
C ASP A 566 109.33 42.89 -0.59
N VAL A 567 109.55 42.19 0.53
CA VAL A 567 108.58 41.25 1.11
C VAL A 567 107.36 42.00 1.66
N ILE A 568 107.53 43.18 2.27
CA ILE A 568 106.41 44.02 2.73
C ILE A 568 105.55 44.50 1.54
N ASN A 569 106.16 44.90 0.43
CA ASN A 569 105.40 45.31 -0.76
C ASN A 569 104.70 44.13 -1.45
N LYS A 570 105.34 42.95 -1.53
CA LYS A 570 104.68 41.72 -2.02
C LYS A 570 103.52 41.28 -1.13
N THR A 571 103.70 41.26 0.19
CA THR A 571 102.62 40.91 1.13
C THR A 571 101.48 41.93 1.12
N LYS A 572 101.75 43.21 0.81
CA LYS A 572 100.72 44.23 0.61
C LYS A 572 99.91 44.00 -0.67
N SER A 573 100.56 43.65 -1.79
CA SER A 573 99.87 43.26 -3.02
C SER A 573 99.14 41.91 -2.90
N GLU A 574 99.64 40.94 -2.12
CA GLU A 574 98.92 39.70 -1.81
C GLU A 574 97.72 39.95 -0.90
N LYS A 575 97.81 40.90 0.04
CA LYS A 575 96.68 41.36 0.86
C LYS A 575 95.58 41.99 0.00
N GLU A 576 95.92 42.88 -0.92
CA GLU A 576 94.94 43.48 -1.85
C GLU A 576 94.33 42.43 -2.80
N ARG A 577 95.12 41.43 -3.22
CA ARG A 577 94.63 40.30 -4.03
C ARG A 577 93.70 39.35 -3.27
N THR A 578 93.80 39.31 -1.94
CA THR A 578 92.92 38.49 -1.07
C THR A 578 91.70 39.24 -0.55
N GLU A 579 91.67 40.58 -0.60
CA GLU A 579 90.49 41.39 -0.26
C GLU A 579 89.31 41.16 -1.22
N GLY A 580 89.55 40.99 -2.52
CA GLY A 580 88.52 40.66 -3.51
C GLY A 580 87.77 39.36 -3.20
N PRO A 581 88.48 38.21 -3.07
CA PRO A 581 87.90 36.94 -2.62
C PRO A 581 87.20 37.04 -1.25
N LEU A 582 87.71 37.83 -0.30
CA LEU A 582 87.09 38.02 1.01
C LEU A 582 85.72 38.72 0.90
N VAL A 583 85.58 39.71 0.02
CA VAL A 583 84.29 40.38 -0.25
C VAL A 583 83.32 39.41 -0.93
N GLN A 584 83.79 38.62 -1.90
CA GLN A 584 82.97 37.60 -2.56
C GLN A 584 82.45 36.56 -1.56
N VAL A 585 83.33 36.04 -0.69
CA VAL A 585 82.95 35.10 0.38
C VAL A 585 81.99 35.73 1.38
N LYS A 586 82.10 37.02 1.71
CA LYS A 586 81.12 37.71 2.56
C LYS A 586 79.74 37.84 1.91
N VAL A 587 79.69 38.09 0.61
CA VAL A 587 78.43 38.14 -0.16
C VAL A 587 77.82 36.74 -0.26
N ASP A 588 78.62 35.72 -0.56
CA ASP A 588 78.15 34.33 -0.58
C ASP A 588 77.69 33.85 0.80
N LEU A 589 78.38 34.23 1.88
CA LEU A 589 77.97 33.93 3.25
C LEU A 589 76.64 34.61 3.60
N LYS A 590 76.42 35.86 3.18
CA LYS A 590 75.12 36.54 3.36
C LYS A 590 74.02 35.83 2.59
N ARG A 591 74.26 35.53 1.31
CA ARG A 591 73.31 34.79 0.46
C ARG A 591 72.97 33.41 1.06
N LYS A 592 73.97 32.66 1.53
CA LYS A 592 73.76 31.36 2.19
C LYS A 592 73.02 31.47 3.51
N ARG A 593 73.25 32.54 4.29
CA ARG A 593 72.46 32.82 5.50
C ARG A 593 71.01 33.18 5.18
N GLU A 594 70.76 33.95 4.13
CA GLU A 594 69.42 34.28 3.67
C GLU A 594 68.68 33.05 3.13
N GLU A 595 69.36 32.21 2.33
CA GLU A 595 68.84 30.90 1.88
C GLU A 595 68.50 30.00 3.08
N ALA A 596 69.38 29.90 4.07
CA ALA A 596 69.15 29.09 5.27
C ALA A 596 67.99 29.63 6.13
N ILE A 597 67.87 30.96 6.29
CA ILE A 597 66.75 31.59 7.00
C ILE A 597 65.44 31.38 6.25
N PHE A 598 65.46 31.46 4.91
CA PHE A 598 64.29 31.18 4.08
C PHE A 598 63.85 29.72 4.20
N GLN A 599 64.79 28.77 4.16
CA GLN A 599 64.52 27.35 4.40
C GLN A 599 63.97 27.11 5.81
N LEU A 600 64.55 27.71 6.84
CA LEU A 600 64.05 27.63 8.21
C LEU A 600 62.62 28.16 8.36
N LYS A 601 62.29 29.30 7.73
CA LYS A 601 60.92 29.83 7.73
C LYS A 601 59.96 28.92 6.97
N ARG A 602 60.38 28.38 5.84
CA ARG A 602 59.59 27.42 5.06
C ARG A 602 59.31 26.16 5.88
N HIS A 603 60.34 25.56 6.47
CA HIS A 603 60.18 24.39 7.34
C HIS A 603 59.35 24.70 8.59
N GLY A 604 59.47 25.90 9.17
CA GLY A 604 58.61 26.33 10.27
C GLY A 604 57.13 26.40 9.88
N ASN A 605 56.83 26.89 8.68
CA ASN A 605 55.45 26.90 8.17
C ASN A 605 54.96 25.48 7.86
N GLU A 606 55.78 24.65 7.20
CA GLU A 606 55.47 23.24 6.93
C GLU A 606 55.20 22.49 8.24
N THR A 607 55.99 22.73 9.30
CA THR A 607 55.79 22.15 10.62
C THR A 607 54.49 22.63 11.25
N ALA A 608 54.17 23.93 11.18
CA ALA A 608 52.93 24.48 11.71
C ALA A 608 51.69 23.94 10.99
N ASP A 609 51.79 23.67 9.69
CA ASP A 609 50.68 23.07 8.92
C ASP A 609 50.53 21.58 9.25
N ILE A 610 51.64 20.85 9.40
CA ILE A 610 51.62 19.46 9.88
C ILE A 610 51.03 19.38 11.30
N GLU A 611 51.38 20.29 12.21
CA GLU A 611 50.80 20.32 13.57
C GLU A 611 49.29 20.57 13.55
N LYS A 612 48.79 21.44 12.65
CA LYS A 612 47.35 21.63 12.46
C LYS A 612 46.69 20.37 11.90
N GLU A 613 47.31 19.71 10.92
CA GLU A 613 46.80 18.45 10.37
C GLU A 613 46.75 17.37 11.45
N ILE A 614 47.82 17.19 12.24
CA ILE A 614 47.86 16.26 13.37
C ILE A 614 46.75 16.59 14.38
N PHE A 615 46.50 17.86 14.69
CA PHE A 615 45.42 18.26 15.59
C PHE A 615 44.03 17.91 15.02
N VAL A 616 43.80 18.19 13.74
CA VAL A 616 42.54 17.88 13.04
C VAL A 616 42.32 16.37 12.98
N GLU A 617 43.34 15.60 12.62
CA GLU A 617 43.29 14.14 12.63
C GLU A 617 43.10 13.59 14.05
N GLY A 618 43.71 14.20 15.07
CA GLY A 618 43.46 13.89 16.47
C GLY A 618 42.00 14.12 16.89
N CYS A 619 41.36 15.20 16.41
CA CYS A 619 39.94 15.45 16.64
C CYS A 619 39.03 14.44 15.92
N LYS A 620 39.36 14.08 14.67
CA LYS A 620 38.66 13.04 13.92
C LYS A 620 38.79 11.68 14.62
N LEU A 621 40.00 11.32 15.06
CA LEU A 621 40.25 10.08 15.81
C LEU A 621 39.44 10.04 17.11
N LYS A 622 39.39 11.15 17.87
CA LYS A 622 38.56 11.24 19.07
C LYS A 622 37.08 11.00 18.76
N THR A 623 36.57 11.59 17.69
CA THR A 623 35.18 11.38 17.24
C THR A 623 34.92 9.91 16.88
N VAL A 624 35.85 9.28 16.14
CA VAL A 624 35.77 7.86 15.81
C VAL A 624 35.84 6.98 17.06
N MET A 625 36.65 7.33 18.05
CA MET A 625 36.71 6.61 19.33
C MET A 625 35.40 6.72 20.12
N GLU A 626 34.78 7.90 20.15
CA GLU A 626 33.48 8.11 20.80
C GLU A 626 32.36 7.32 20.10
N GLU A 627 32.31 7.33 18.76
CA GLU A 627 31.36 6.54 17.99
C GLU A 627 31.59 5.03 18.13
N ASN A 628 32.85 4.58 18.13
CA ASN A 628 33.19 3.19 18.41
C ASN A 628 32.77 2.78 19.83
N GLN A 629 32.89 3.66 20.82
CA GLN A 629 32.40 3.38 22.17
C GLN A 629 30.87 3.30 22.21
N LYS A 630 30.16 4.17 21.49
CA LYS A 630 28.69 4.09 21.35
C LYS A 630 28.28 2.78 20.69
N LEU A 631 28.96 2.38 19.61
CA LEU A 631 28.73 1.10 18.93
C LEU A 631 28.98 -0.08 19.86
N ARG A 632 30.09 -0.10 20.60
CA ARG A 632 30.36 -1.15 21.61
C ARG A 632 29.27 -1.22 22.66
N ASN A 633 28.83 -0.08 23.18
CA ASN A 633 27.74 -0.02 24.16
C ASN A 633 26.41 -0.52 23.55
N ALA A 634 26.14 -0.22 22.28
CA ALA A 634 24.97 -0.73 21.57
C ALA A 634 25.06 -2.26 21.38
N CYS A 635 26.22 -2.78 20.97
CA CYS A 635 26.46 -4.23 20.86
C CYS A 635 26.22 -4.93 22.20
N ILE A 636 26.75 -4.39 23.31
CA ILE A 636 26.54 -4.94 24.66
C ILE A 636 25.04 -4.98 24.99
N LYS A 637 24.29 -3.89 24.74
CA LYS A 637 22.84 -3.87 24.97
C LYS A 637 22.11 -4.91 24.13
N THR A 638 22.45 -5.05 22.86
CA THR A 638 21.83 -6.07 22.00
C THR A 638 22.19 -7.49 22.44
N GLU A 639 23.40 -7.72 22.96
CA GLU A 639 23.79 -9.00 23.55
C GLU A 639 22.99 -9.32 24.83
N GLU A 640 22.77 -8.32 25.68
CA GLU A 640 21.90 -8.44 26.87
C GLU A 640 20.45 -8.79 26.47
N GLU A 641 19.88 -8.08 25.48
CA GLU A 641 18.55 -8.35 24.94
C GLU A 641 18.45 -9.77 24.34
N ILE A 642 19.45 -10.19 23.57
CA ILE A 642 19.53 -11.57 23.03
C ILE A 642 19.57 -12.59 24.16
N ASN A 643 20.33 -12.33 25.22
CA ASN A 643 20.43 -13.22 26.36
C ASN A 643 19.11 -13.30 27.15
N ASP A 644 18.40 -12.19 27.30
CA ASP A 644 17.08 -12.18 27.94
C ASP A 644 16.02 -12.87 27.07
N LEU A 645 16.06 -12.70 25.75
CA LEU A 645 15.22 -13.47 24.82
C LEU A 645 15.52 -14.97 24.88
N LYS A 646 16.78 -15.37 25.00
CA LYS A 646 17.16 -16.78 25.22
C LYS A 646 16.59 -17.33 26.52
N LYS A 647 16.68 -16.59 27.63
CA LYS A 647 16.05 -16.99 28.91
C LYS A 647 14.53 -17.12 28.78
N GLN A 648 13.87 -16.19 28.09
CA GLN A 648 12.43 -16.26 27.85
C GLN A 648 12.07 -17.48 27.00
N MET A 649 12.84 -17.78 25.95
CA MET A 649 12.66 -18.96 25.12
C MET A 649 12.81 -20.25 25.94
N GLU A 650 13.82 -20.33 26.81
CA GLU A 650 14.03 -21.47 27.70
C GLU A 650 12.88 -21.64 28.70
N ASN A 651 12.41 -20.54 29.31
CA ASN A 651 11.23 -20.55 30.18
C ASN A 651 9.97 -21.02 29.44
N ASN A 652 9.77 -20.57 28.20
CA ASN A 652 8.64 -20.99 27.36
C ASN A 652 8.73 -22.47 27.00
N GLU A 653 9.93 -22.99 26.70
CA GLU A 653 10.10 -24.43 26.42
C GLU A 653 9.84 -25.25 27.69
N GLN A 654 10.31 -24.81 28.86
CA GLN A 654 9.96 -25.44 30.14
C GLN A 654 8.44 -25.43 30.40
N TYR A 655 7.77 -24.32 30.09
CA TYR A 655 6.31 -24.22 30.23
C TYR A 655 5.57 -25.17 29.29
N LYS A 656 6.02 -25.27 28.03
CA LYS A 656 5.51 -26.23 27.05
C LYS A 656 5.70 -27.68 27.51
N VAL A 657 6.86 -28.02 28.05
CA VAL A 657 7.10 -29.36 28.63
C VAL A 657 6.14 -29.65 29.78
N ARG A 658 5.91 -28.68 30.68
CA ARG A 658 4.91 -28.83 31.76
C ARG A 658 3.50 -29.03 31.21
N LEU A 659 3.10 -28.26 30.20
CA LEU A 659 1.79 -28.41 29.56
C LEU A 659 1.61 -29.77 28.90
N ILE A 660 2.63 -30.25 28.18
CA ILE A 660 2.61 -31.60 27.59
C ILE A 660 2.43 -32.65 28.69
N LYS A 661 3.19 -32.54 29.79
CA LYS A 661 3.05 -33.45 30.92
C LYS A 661 1.64 -33.43 31.52
N THR A 662 1.07 -32.25 31.77
CA THR A 662 -0.31 -32.14 32.29
C THR A 662 -1.35 -32.69 31.32
N LEU A 663 -1.12 -32.54 30.01
CA LEU A 663 -2.00 -33.07 28.97
C LEU A 663 -1.95 -34.60 28.97
N GLU A 664 -0.76 -35.18 29.15
CA GLU A 664 -0.55 -36.62 29.29
C GLU A 664 -1.23 -37.16 30.55
N GLU A 665 -1.08 -36.48 31.70
CA GLU A 665 -1.77 -36.82 32.95
C GLU A 665 -3.31 -36.80 32.79
N ILE A 666 -3.86 -35.78 32.10
CA ILE A 666 -5.30 -35.70 31.83
C ILE A 666 -5.76 -36.81 30.87
N LYS A 667 -4.96 -37.14 29.85
CA LYS A 667 -5.26 -38.23 28.93
C LYS A 667 -5.30 -39.58 29.65
N ASP A 668 -4.35 -39.82 30.55
CA ASP A 668 -4.30 -41.05 31.32
C ASP A 668 -5.53 -41.17 32.25
N GLU A 669 -5.89 -40.08 32.95
CA GLU A 669 -7.10 -40.06 33.79
C GLU A 669 -8.36 -40.26 32.95
N LEU A 670 -8.47 -39.60 31.79
CA LEU A 670 -9.62 -39.79 30.89
C LEU A 670 -9.72 -41.23 30.38
N THR A 671 -8.59 -41.83 30.01
CA THR A 671 -8.55 -43.23 29.55
C THR A 671 -8.97 -44.17 30.67
N LYS A 672 -8.54 -43.90 31.90
CA LYS A 672 -8.96 -44.66 33.08
C LYS A 672 -10.47 -44.56 33.31
N ARG A 673 -11.03 -43.33 33.32
CA ARG A 673 -12.48 -43.11 33.46
C ARG A 673 -13.28 -43.76 32.35
N TRP A 674 -12.79 -43.69 31.12
CA TRP A 674 -13.40 -44.36 29.99
C TRP A 674 -13.44 -45.88 30.18
N ASN A 675 -12.37 -46.49 30.67
CA ASN A 675 -12.37 -47.92 30.98
C ASN A 675 -13.34 -48.27 32.11
N GLU A 676 -13.42 -47.43 33.16
CA GLU A 676 -14.40 -47.58 34.24
C GLU A 676 -15.85 -47.53 33.70
N ASP A 677 -16.14 -46.61 32.77
CA ASP A 677 -17.46 -46.51 32.13
C ASP A 677 -17.76 -47.71 31.23
N VAL A 678 -16.77 -48.22 30.50
CA VAL A 678 -16.91 -49.44 29.68
C VAL A 678 -17.20 -50.66 30.55
N GLU A 679 -16.47 -50.84 31.65
CA GLU A 679 -16.74 -51.91 32.63
C GLU A 679 -18.15 -51.79 33.19
N LEU A 680 -18.57 -50.57 33.57
CA LEU A 680 -19.92 -50.32 34.07
C LEU A 680 -20.97 -50.68 33.01
N GLN A 681 -20.76 -50.32 31.75
CA GLN A 681 -21.65 -50.67 30.65
C GLN A 681 -21.72 -52.19 30.40
N GLU A 682 -20.61 -52.91 30.54
CA GLU A 682 -20.62 -54.38 30.49
C GLU A 682 -21.47 -54.96 31.62
N THR A 683 -21.32 -54.48 32.87
CA THR A 683 -22.14 -54.98 34.00
C THR A 683 -23.64 -54.71 33.81
N PHE A 684 -24.01 -53.56 33.25
CA PHE A 684 -25.41 -53.27 32.92
C PHE A 684 -25.91 -54.16 31.78
N SER A 685 -25.09 -54.38 30.76
CA SER A 685 -25.44 -55.26 29.63
C SER A 685 -25.65 -56.71 30.10
N GLU A 686 -24.81 -57.22 31.00
CA GLU A 686 -25.00 -58.55 31.61
C GLU A 686 -26.30 -58.63 32.41
N ARG A 687 -26.58 -57.61 33.22
CA ARG A 687 -27.83 -57.54 34.00
C ARG A 687 -29.06 -57.49 33.10
N ASP A 688 -29.02 -56.67 32.05
CA ASP A 688 -30.11 -56.52 31.11
C ASP A 688 -30.31 -57.82 30.31
N GLN A 689 -29.23 -58.54 29.97
CA GLN A 689 -29.30 -59.86 29.36
C GLN A 689 -29.99 -60.88 30.29
N LEU A 690 -29.76 -60.82 31.60
CA LEU A 690 -30.48 -61.64 32.59
C LEU A 690 -31.98 -61.29 32.64
N VAL A 691 -32.33 -60.01 32.54
CA VAL A 691 -33.74 -59.58 32.48
C VAL A 691 -34.41 -60.06 31.20
N VAL A 692 -33.74 -59.93 30.05
CA VAL A 692 -34.23 -60.38 28.75
C VAL A 692 -34.45 -61.90 28.74
N THR A 693 -33.51 -62.67 29.28
CA THR A 693 -33.68 -64.13 29.40
C THR A 693 -34.84 -64.48 30.33
N GLY A 694 -34.99 -63.81 31.48
CA GLY A 694 -36.12 -63.97 32.39
C GLY A 694 -37.48 -63.63 31.75
N LEU A 695 -37.55 -62.56 30.95
CA LEU A 695 -38.74 -62.20 30.17
C LEU A 695 -39.04 -63.25 29.09
N GLY A 696 -38.01 -63.78 28.42
CA GLY A 696 -38.14 -64.88 27.47
C GLY A 696 -38.76 -66.12 28.10
N GLU A 697 -38.28 -66.55 29.27
CA GLU A 697 -38.87 -67.67 30.01
C GLU A 697 -40.33 -67.43 30.42
N LEU A 698 -40.67 -66.19 30.79
CA LEU A 698 -42.03 -65.81 31.14
C LEU A 698 -42.94 -65.84 29.90
N LEU A 699 -42.45 -65.38 28.76
CA LEU A 699 -43.14 -65.45 27.48
C LEU A 699 -43.43 -66.92 27.13
N ASP A 700 -42.42 -67.78 27.20
CA ASP A 700 -42.52 -69.23 26.99
C ASP A 700 -43.58 -69.88 27.91
N LYS A 701 -43.59 -69.51 29.19
CA LYS A 701 -44.60 -69.98 30.17
C LYS A 701 -46.00 -69.48 29.81
N THR A 702 -46.10 -68.27 29.28
CA THR A 702 -47.37 -67.65 28.89
C THR A 702 -47.91 -68.31 27.62
N GLU A 703 -47.07 -68.54 26.60
CA GLU A 703 -47.43 -69.30 25.40
C GLU A 703 -47.88 -70.73 25.74
N LYS A 704 -47.16 -71.42 26.65
CA LYS A 704 -47.58 -72.75 27.13
C LYS A 704 -48.94 -72.71 27.84
N ARG A 705 -49.21 -71.66 28.63
CA ARG A 705 -50.52 -71.45 29.28
C ARG A 705 -51.59 -71.17 28.24
N GLU A 706 -51.32 -70.32 27.27
CA GLU A 706 -52.21 -69.99 26.16
C GLU A 706 -52.58 -71.23 25.35
N ALA A 707 -51.60 -72.06 24.99
CA ALA A 707 -51.83 -73.35 24.33
C ALA A 707 -52.74 -74.28 25.15
N LYS A 708 -52.57 -74.29 26.48
CA LYS A 708 -53.42 -75.07 27.39
C LYS A 708 -54.83 -74.50 27.52
N ILE A 709 -54.97 -73.17 27.54
CA ILE A 709 -56.27 -72.49 27.49
C ILE A 709 -56.95 -72.82 26.17
N ASN A 710 -56.26 -72.71 25.04
CA ASN A 710 -56.80 -73.06 23.72
C ASN A 710 -57.27 -74.52 23.67
N GLN A 711 -56.54 -75.46 24.27
CA GLN A 711 -57.02 -76.85 24.42
C GLN A 711 -58.30 -76.95 25.26
N ILE A 712 -58.41 -76.20 26.36
CA ILE A 712 -59.63 -76.17 27.19
C ILE A 712 -60.78 -75.56 26.40
N THR A 713 -60.55 -74.45 25.69
CA THR A 713 -61.54 -73.79 24.85
C THR A 713 -62.04 -74.72 23.75
N GLN A 714 -61.15 -75.42 23.04
CA GLN A 714 -61.54 -76.43 22.05
C GLN A 714 -62.37 -77.56 22.66
N LYS A 715 -62.02 -78.05 23.86
CA LYS A 715 -62.83 -79.04 24.57
C LYS A 715 -64.22 -78.50 24.91
N LEU A 716 -64.28 -77.25 25.39
CA LEU A 716 -65.55 -76.59 25.71
C LEU A 716 -66.42 -76.41 24.47
N GLU A 717 -65.83 -75.99 23.36
CA GLU A 717 -66.50 -75.90 22.06
C GLU A 717 -67.02 -77.27 21.61
N THR A 718 -66.26 -78.35 21.76
CA THR A 718 -66.76 -79.69 21.43
C THR A 718 -67.92 -80.12 22.31
N GLU A 719 -67.89 -79.84 23.62
CA GLU A 719 -69.01 -80.13 24.53
C GLU A 719 -70.25 -79.27 24.22
N LEU A 720 -70.05 -78.00 23.89
CA LEU A 720 -71.13 -77.11 23.42
C LEU A 720 -71.68 -77.57 22.07
N GLN A 721 -70.86 -78.11 21.18
CA GLN A 721 -71.29 -78.73 19.92
C GLN A 721 -72.14 -79.99 20.20
N TYR A 722 -71.74 -80.84 21.16
CA TYR A 722 -72.54 -81.98 21.59
C TYR A 722 -73.87 -81.55 22.21
N LEU A 723 -73.88 -80.49 23.02
CA LEU A 723 -75.11 -79.92 23.58
C LEU A 723 -75.99 -79.30 22.48
N GLY A 724 -75.40 -78.64 21.48
CA GLY A 724 -76.10 -78.15 20.29
C GLY A 724 -76.76 -79.29 19.51
N ASN A 725 -76.03 -80.37 19.25
CA ASN A 725 -76.54 -81.58 18.60
C ASN A 725 -77.62 -82.30 19.45
N PHE A 726 -77.53 -82.22 20.78
CA PHE A 726 -78.54 -82.73 21.69
C PHE A 726 -79.82 -81.88 21.66
N LEU A 727 -79.69 -80.56 21.63
CA LEU A 727 -80.81 -79.62 21.50
C LEU A 727 -81.46 -79.71 20.10
N GLU A 728 -80.70 -79.94 19.04
CA GLU A 728 -81.21 -80.25 17.70
C GLU A 728 -81.96 -81.59 17.66
N ASN A 729 -81.47 -82.61 18.38
CA ASN A 729 -82.17 -83.89 18.55
C ASN A 729 -83.44 -83.79 19.41
N LEU A 730 -83.53 -82.80 20.30
CA LEU A 730 -84.77 -82.48 21.03
C LEU A 730 -85.74 -81.65 20.17
N ALA A 731 -85.22 -80.79 19.29
CA ALA A 731 -86.01 -80.03 18.32
C ALA A 731 -86.65 -80.93 17.24
N SER A 732 -86.03 -82.07 16.90
CA SER A 732 -86.56 -83.05 15.93
C SER A 732 -87.63 -84.01 16.47
N ARG A 733 -87.98 -83.92 17.77
CA ARG A 733 -89.02 -84.76 18.44
C ARG A 733 -90.31 -84.01 18.84
N ARG A 734 -90.54 -82.79 18.34
CA ARG A 734 -91.81 -82.04 18.56
C ARG A 734 -92.77 -82.15 17.36
N PRO A 735 -94.07 -82.46 17.57
CA PRO A 735 -95.09 -82.43 16.52
C PRO A 735 -95.34 -81.02 15.98
N LYS A 736 -95.52 -80.91 14.66
CA LYS A 736 -96.01 -79.69 13.99
C LYS A 736 -97.53 -79.65 14.10
N ASP A 737 -98.06 -78.63 14.78
CA ASP A 737 -99.18 -77.84 14.25
C ASP A 737 -99.26 -76.47 14.93
N SER A 738 -99.66 -75.50 14.09
CA SER A 738 -100.13 -74.15 14.39
C SER A 738 -99.14 -72.97 14.32
N TYR A 739 -99.04 -72.46 13.07
CA TYR A 739 -99.33 -71.09 12.62
C TYR A 739 -98.56 -69.86 13.15
N LEU A 740 -98.18 -69.04 12.15
CA LEU A 740 -97.68 -67.66 12.14
C LEU A 740 -96.16 -67.51 12.37
N SER A 741 -95.41 -66.63 11.69
CA SER A 741 -95.52 -65.79 10.48
C SER A 741 -94.17 -65.05 10.40
N GLN A 742 -93.30 -65.31 9.41
CA GLN A 742 -92.83 -64.38 8.36
C GLN A 742 -92.12 -63.05 8.75
N CYS A 743 -91.07 -62.75 7.94
CA CYS A 743 -90.36 -61.47 7.73
C CYS A 743 -89.31 -61.07 8.80
N ARG A 744 -88.06 -60.68 8.51
CA ARG A 744 -87.41 -60.04 7.34
C ARG A 744 -85.87 -60.18 7.44
N THR A 745 -85.19 -60.27 6.30
CA THR A 745 -83.77 -59.88 6.06
C THR A 745 -83.63 -58.33 6.16
N PRO A 746 -82.44 -57.70 6.37
CA PRO A 746 -81.19 -57.94 5.64
C PRO A 746 -79.83 -57.86 6.41
N THR A 747 -78.82 -58.42 5.73
CA THR A 747 -77.35 -58.18 5.79
C THR A 747 -76.98 -56.67 5.89
N PRO A 748 -75.74 -56.22 6.24
CA PRO A 748 -74.45 -56.86 5.85
C PRO A 748 -73.22 -56.76 6.79
N SER A 749 -72.16 -57.46 6.33
CA SER A 749 -70.70 -57.21 6.52
C SER A 749 -70.08 -57.69 7.85
N LEU A 750 -68.96 -58.44 7.94
CA LEU A 750 -67.87 -58.83 7.04
C LEU A 750 -67.22 -60.14 7.57
N PRO A 751 -66.43 -60.88 6.76
CA PRO A 751 -66.01 -62.26 7.02
C PRO A 751 -64.48 -62.32 7.34
N PRO A 752 -63.78 -63.48 7.22
CA PRO A 752 -63.05 -64.08 8.34
C PRO A 752 -61.52 -64.05 8.14
N THR A 753 -60.78 -64.37 9.20
CA THR A 753 -59.39 -64.84 9.11
C THR A 753 -59.31 -66.11 8.24
N PRO A 754 -58.22 -66.31 7.45
CA PRO A 754 -57.21 -67.25 7.92
C PRO A 754 -55.76 -66.97 7.46
N ASP A 755 -54.86 -67.29 8.39
CA ASP A 755 -53.64 -68.10 8.29
C ASP A 755 -52.71 -68.13 7.03
N SER A 756 -51.42 -68.09 7.38
CA SER A 756 -50.23 -68.73 6.82
C SER A 756 -49.77 -68.61 5.35
N ARG A 757 -48.55 -68.02 5.25
CA ARG A 757 -47.32 -68.50 4.57
C ARG A 757 -47.04 -68.23 3.08
N GLU A 758 -45.85 -67.63 2.93
CA GLU A 758 -44.73 -67.94 2.02
C GLU A 758 -44.61 -67.30 0.61
N ARG A 759 -43.45 -66.58 0.48
CA ARG A 759 -42.48 -66.57 -0.64
C ARG A 759 -42.87 -65.75 -1.89
N LYS A 760 -41.99 -64.99 -2.57
CA LYS A 760 -40.51 -64.96 -2.65
C LYS A 760 -40.08 -63.75 -3.52
N ARG A 761 -38.90 -63.19 -3.21
CA ARG A 761 -37.82 -62.71 -4.13
C ARG A 761 -38.11 -61.46 -4.99
N SER A 762 -37.17 -60.54 -5.24
CA SER A 762 -35.70 -60.48 -5.11
C SER A 762 -35.28 -59.02 -5.43
N VAL A 763 -34.16 -58.44 -5.01
CA VAL A 763 -32.78 -58.56 -5.58
C VAL A 763 -31.94 -57.50 -4.80
N SER A 764 -30.94 -57.89 -3.99
CA SER A 764 -29.45 -57.76 -4.19
C SER A 764 -28.91 -56.31 -4.27
N THR A 765 -27.73 -55.90 -3.82
CA THR A 765 -26.59 -56.45 -3.06
C THR A 765 -25.63 -55.26 -2.83
N SER A 766 -24.95 -55.26 -1.68
CA SER A 766 -23.52 -54.96 -1.47
C SER A 766 -22.82 -53.78 -2.19
N SER A 767 -22.31 -52.88 -1.34
CA SER A 767 -20.91 -52.39 -1.29
C SER A 767 -20.30 -51.48 -2.37
N ARG A 768 -19.65 -50.44 -1.82
CA ARG A 768 -18.35 -49.84 -2.21
C ARG A 768 -18.29 -48.84 -3.37
N LEU A 769 -18.00 -47.61 -2.94
CA LEU A 769 -16.89 -46.74 -3.35
C LEU A 769 -16.74 -46.30 -4.82
N SER A 770 -16.75 -44.98 -4.92
CA SER A 770 -15.77 -44.11 -5.60
C SER A 770 -15.91 -43.84 -7.11
N ARG A 771 -16.26 -42.56 -7.34
CA ARG A 771 -15.50 -41.51 -8.06
C ARG A 771 -15.51 -41.45 -9.60
N LEU A 772 -15.80 -40.20 -10.01
CA LEU A 772 -15.20 -39.38 -11.08
C LEU A 772 -15.68 -39.68 -12.51
N SER A 773 -16.39 -38.72 -13.12
CA SER A 773 -15.84 -37.69 -14.04
C SER A 773 -16.19 -38.11 -15.47
N GLN A 774 -16.69 -37.31 -16.40
CA GLN A 774 -16.25 -35.99 -16.85
C GLN A 774 -17.23 -35.54 -17.97
N ARG A 775 -17.42 -34.21 -18.14
CA ARG A 775 -17.52 -33.46 -19.44
C ARG A 775 -18.66 -33.79 -20.44
N GLU A 776 -19.28 -32.88 -21.19
CA GLU A 776 -19.23 -31.41 -21.36
C GLU A 776 -20.26 -31.03 -22.47
N GLN A 777 -20.57 -29.73 -22.57
CA GLN A 777 -21.06 -28.96 -23.74
C GLN A 777 -22.58 -28.95 -24.08
N LEU A 778 -23.25 -27.82 -24.38
CA LEU A 778 -22.89 -26.39 -24.54
C LEU A 778 -24.18 -25.52 -24.56
N ASP A 779 -24.04 -24.28 -24.05
CA ASP A 779 -24.62 -22.98 -24.47
C ASP A 779 -26.13 -22.64 -24.50
N ASN A 780 -26.53 -21.68 -23.65
CA ASN A 780 -26.62 -20.22 -23.94
C ASN A 780 -27.21 -19.46 -22.72
N GLN A 781 -26.41 -18.65 -21.99
CA GLN A 781 -26.38 -17.16 -21.98
C GLN A 781 -27.67 -16.46 -21.48
N ILE A 782 -27.71 -15.44 -20.62
CA ILE A 782 -26.73 -14.48 -20.04
C ILE A 782 -27.48 -13.75 -18.87
N GLU A 783 -26.92 -13.72 -17.64
CA GLU A 783 -26.41 -12.52 -16.90
C GLU A 783 -27.48 -11.56 -16.30
N LEU A 784 -27.29 -10.84 -15.18
CA LEU A 784 -26.23 -10.70 -14.16
C LEU A 784 -26.81 -9.90 -12.96
N LYS A 785 -26.16 -10.11 -11.80
CA LYS A 785 -25.84 -9.15 -10.72
C LYS A 785 -26.93 -8.64 -9.74
N GLY A 786 -26.61 -8.83 -8.45
CA GLY A 786 -26.52 -7.68 -7.52
C GLY A 786 -27.32 -7.73 -6.21
N ARG A 787 -26.88 -8.53 -5.24
CA ARG A 787 -27.01 -8.26 -3.79
C ARG A 787 -25.70 -7.56 -3.36
N LYS A 788 -25.60 -6.59 -2.44
CA LYS A 788 -26.24 -6.41 -1.13
C LYS A 788 -25.77 -5.07 -0.50
N SER A 789 -26.70 -4.36 0.14
CA SER A 789 -26.69 -3.76 1.50
C SER A 789 -25.43 -3.03 2.02
N ALA A 790 -25.52 -1.75 2.45
CA ALA A 790 -25.93 -1.28 3.81
C ALA A 790 -24.90 -1.66 4.90
N ALA A 791 -24.59 -0.88 5.94
CA ALA A 791 -25.10 0.34 6.52
C ALA A 791 -24.15 0.77 7.67
N GLU A 792 -24.32 2.02 8.13
CA GLU A 792 -24.23 2.47 9.53
C GLU A 792 -22.92 2.30 10.33
N SER A 793 -22.38 3.43 10.85
CA SER A 793 -22.63 3.83 12.25
C SER A 793 -21.63 4.88 12.77
N ARG A 794 -22.19 5.96 13.36
CA ARG A 794 -21.83 6.64 14.65
C ARG A 794 -20.39 7.19 14.78
N SER A 795 -20.10 8.40 15.28
CA SER A 795 -20.68 9.14 16.42
C SER A 795 -20.08 10.57 16.53
N SER A 796 -20.87 11.46 17.15
CA SER A 796 -20.53 12.61 18.01
C SER A 796 -19.54 13.74 17.58
N HIS A 797 -20.13 14.92 17.30
CA HIS A 797 -19.95 16.27 17.92
C HIS A 797 -18.64 16.63 18.71
N PRO A 798 -18.36 17.94 19.00
CA PRO A 798 -18.50 19.17 18.19
C PRO A 798 -17.33 20.19 18.38
N ARG A 799 -17.48 21.38 17.77
CA ARG A 799 -16.98 22.73 18.18
C ARG A 799 -15.65 23.30 17.63
N THR A 800 -15.84 24.36 16.81
CA THR A 800 -15.23 25.72 16.86
C THR A 800 -13.70 25.81 16.91
N SER A 801 -13.00 26.51 16.01
CA SER A 801 -13.15 27.95 15.75
C SER A 801 -12.10 28.40 14.72
N SER A 802 -12.50 29.37 13.91
CA SER A 802 -11.72 30.45 13.28
C SER A 802 -10.20 30.54 13.56
N SER A 803 -9.39 30.67 12.51
CA SER A 803 -8.88 31.99 12.09
C SER A 803 -7.76 31.85 11.06
N THR A 804 -8.09 32.30 9.86
CA THR A 804 -7.27 33.06 8.89
C THR A 804 -5.97 33.70 9.39
N ARG A 805 -4.88 33.44 8.64
CA ARG A 805 -3.84 34.39 8.16
C ARG A 805 -2.87 33.57 7.28
N SER A 806 -2.96 33.49 5.95
CA SER A 806 -2.64 34.52 4.94
C SER A 806 -1.51 35.48 5.32
N VAL A 807 -0.29 35.14 4.92
CA VAL A 807 0.75 36.09 4.51
C VAL A 807 1.38 35.58 3.21
N THR A 808 1.01 36.24 2.13
CA THR A 808 1.66 36.29 0.82
C THR A 808 2.72 37.39 0.84
N ILE A 809 3.97 37.07 0.48
CA ILE A 809 4.98 37.98 -0.12
C ILE A 809 5.84 37.05 -1.01
N SER A 810 5.56 36.87 -2.31
CA SER A 810 5.90 37.75 -3.46
C SER A 810 7.38 38.14 -3.54
N GLU A 811 8.08 37.38 -4.39
CA GLU A 811 8.96 37.84 -5.46
C GLU A 811 9.73 39.16 -5.29
N LYS A 812 11.07 39.05 -5.40
CA LYS A 812 11.85 39.98 -6.22
C LYS A 812 13.08 39.30 -6.80
N THR A 813 13.04 39.17 -8.11
CA THR A 813 14.17 38.96 -9.00
C THR A 813 15.13 40.14 -8.98
N GLU A 814 16.38 39.82 -9.36
CA GLU A 814 17.14 40.51 -10.43
C GLU A 814 18.49 41.15 -10.04
N VAL A 815 19.43 40.94 -10.98
CA VAL A 815 20.64 41.72 -11.33
C VAL A 815 22.00 41.26 -10.76
N LEU A 816 22.67 40.45 -11.58
CA LEU A 816 23.99 40.66 -12.20
C LEU A 816 24.98 41.65 -11.54
N GLY A 817 26.21 41.17 -11.34
CA GLY A 817 27.38 42.02 -11.13
C GLY A 817 28.67 41.23 -11.28
N GLU A 818 29.34 41.38 -12.41
CA GLU A 818 30.73 40.98 -12.66
C GLU A 818 31.68 41.85 -11.82
N ASN A 819 32.59 41.20 -11.09
CA ASN A 819 34.04 41.43 -11.07
C ASN A 819 34.74 40.34 -10.24
#